data_AF-A0A7X3PTV8-F1
#
_entry.id   AF-A0A7X3PTV8-F1
#
_cell.length_a   1.000
_cell.length_b   1.000
_cell.length_c   1.000
_cell.angle_alpha   90.00
_cell.angle_beta   90.00
_cell.angle_gamma   90.00
#
_symmetry.space_group_name_H-M   'P 1'
#
loop_
_entity.id
_entity.type
_entity.pdbx_description
1 polymer ?
#
loop_
_entity_poly.entity_id
_entity_poly.type
_entity_poly.pdbx_seq_one_letter_code
_entity_poly.pdbx_strand_id
1 'polypeptide(L)'
;VWAVMPGKDAGTAQNETVLVHAYYDAPSVVPARAPGAEAAVSVAAMLEVAARLQANPPAHTVILAALGAHFQGRQGIVAFLDRHARRQEYYAARLAEPLNIDLFIGLDLSSHGERVVLWNNTDSYALKRFFVPFGRRFAEYAEALGRAEAVANGISPIRGMDWDSYMPGGLAADGELALEAGFPSLTLATVGDARFALDLPQDTGERVAWDNVEGQAALVADLLAHALADTVLLAGQERLEEALKDRLRDLRVKARTFPRRSQVPDRPVAGALVAVQVEQEERKGVRDVRYFLTDAAGLVRVPGLVQGTYPLTVAALDAERGTITHVVDLSERAQAHHGKPRPDGRLAKNVRWRQNEQSAVLFPGVGRPLYGLVEPRLLRALNKVKVLSADGAEPSQYGYVLGKSSIGSVGVIYGPADAAADDRVKVILDGQLLLLNSEGSQSETEARGRGFLLTEEGFGAATLQAARDVWNLDAARLGVLKEHGIENQRLTRLHAQAAVAIAEAEAAAEQLKWDEYVAWSRKALGLETRAYPEVLATLNDVLEGVIFFMALLLPAAFFGERLLFAAADIRRQLAGFGLLLLAIWLILAQVHPAFELAEPLVVLLAFAIMAMAAFVLFMLVGRFNRVMAQHQSQQTRVHAQDLSRMSASYAAFMLGISNMRRRPLRTGLTLATLTLLTFTLLSFTSFEQQIRYASFRLSHTGAYPGILIRDRGWERLTPEALDYAESHFGGSGWMGRRGWYATEGGKGSWISVAAAGNAVRATGLLGLTPEEAQITEVDKSLVAGSFFVADDEGTCILPLDMAAALGVGVGDQVEVFGRALEVRGIADPERLGELRDLDDESLMPADFVLSGAEMLQLGAARAVDIAGEEDPHELRPFIHIEPQHVVIVPYQTLIEAGGSLRSVAVRFPGETDGQALVEDYLTRVAVTLFVGSPDGRVTALSSVGLTAVQGLGVLAIPALVAALIVLNAMMGAVYERLREIGIYSSVGLAPLHIALLFVAEACVYAVLGTTLGYLLGQGLGRVLLGLGLLQGLTLNYSSLAAIGAALAVMGVVL
;
A
#
# COMPACT_ATOMS: atom_id res chain seq x y z
N VAL A 1 11.61 -16.45 -38.98
CA VAL A 1 11.66 -17.18 -40.27
C VAL A 1 10.37 -17.96 -40.41
N TRP A 2 9.77 -18.04 -41.61
CA TRP A 2 8.59 -18.87 -41.80
C TRP A 2 8.60 -19.57 -43.17
N ALA A 3 7.88 -20.69 -43.26
CA ALA A 3 7.72 -21.48 -44.47
C ALA A 3 6.28 -21.97 -44.60
N VAL A 4 5.81 -22.15 -45.84
CA VAL A 4 4.46 -22.69 -46.13
C VAL A 4 4.60 -24.10 -46.63
N MET A 5 3.81 -24.99 -46.05
CA MET A 5 3.56 -26.34 -46.54
C MET A 5 2.13 -26.41 -47.06
N PRO A 6 1.93 -26.57 -48.38
CA PRO A 6 0.58 -26.62 -48.94
C PRO A 6 -0.15 -27.89 -48.49
N GLY A 7 -1.45 -27.75 -48.18
CA GLY A 7 -2.31 -28.89 -47.92
C GLY A 7 -2.50 -29.76 -49.17
N LYS A 8 -2.69 -31.06 -48.98
CA LYS A 8 -3.00 -32.01 -50.06
C LYS A 8 -4.45 -31.84 -50.51
N ASP A 9 -4.73 -31.95 -51.82
CA ASP A 9 -6.05 -31.77 -52.46
C ASP A 9 -7.20 -32.56 -51.79
N ALA A 10 -7.76 -32.01 -50.72
CA ALA A 10 -8.79 -32.61 -49.88
C ALA A 10 -9.94 -31.62 -49.60
N GLY A 11 -10.52 -31.06 -50.65
CA GLY A 11 -11.73 -30.22 -50.54
C GLY A 11 -11.47 -28.85 -49.90
N THR A 12 -12.33 -28.42 -48.97
CA THR A 12 -12.29 -27.07 -48.37
C THR A 12 -11.11 -26.87 -47.40
N ALA A 13 -10.62 -27.95 -46.76
CA ALA A 13 -9.54 -27.91 -45.78
C ALA A 13 -8.21 -27.36 -46.36
N GLN A 14 -7.95 -27.56 -47.65
CA GLN A 14 -6.74 -27.03 -48.30
C GLN A 14 -6.69 -25.48 -48.29
N ASN A 15 -7.85 -24.83 -48.25
CA ASN A 15 -7.97 -23.36 -48.17
C ASN A 15 -7.91 -22.83 -46.74
N GLU A 16 -7.98 -23.72 -45.75
CA GLU A 16 -7.85 -23.39 -44.34
C GLU A 16 -6.37 -23.45 -43.94
N THR A 17 -5.89 -22.44 -43.23
CA THR A 17 -4.47 -22.26 -42.92
C THR A 17 -4.22 -22.26 -41.42
N VAL A 18 -3.35 -23.17 -40.97
CA VAL A 18 -2.92 -23.28 -39.58
C VAL A 18 -1.47 -22.81 -39.44
N LEU A 19 -1.22 -21.84 -38.55
CA LEU A 19 0.13 -21.42 -38.19
C LEU A 19 0.62 -22.23 -36.99
N VAL A 20 1.67 -23.02 -37.17
CA VAL A 20 2.43 -23.63 -36.08
C VAL A 20 3.67 -22.78 -35.83
N HIS A 21 3.83 -22.25 -34.62
CA HIS A 21 4.95 -21.38 -34.29
C HIS A 21 5.67 -21.78 -33.01
N ALA A 22 6.96 -21.46 -32.94
CA ALA A 22 7.81 -21.60 -31.77
C ALA A 22 8.73 -20.37 -31.67
N TYR A 23 9.14 -20.01 -30.46
CA TYR A 23 10.14 -18.97 -30.30
C TYR A 23 11.55 -19.49 -30.61
N TYR A 24 12.40 -18.59 -31.08
CA TYR A 24 13.81 -18.80 -31.39
C TYR A 24 14.61 -17.59 -30.94
N ASP A 25 14.72 -17.46 -29.62
CA ASP A 25 15.55 -16.51 -28.89
C ASP A 25 15.87 -17.08 -27.51
N ALA A 26 16.92 -16.57 -26.86
CA ALA A 26 17.36 -17.04 -25.55
C ALA A 26 17.58 -15.85 -24.60
N PRO A 27 16.98 -15.85 -23.41
CA PRO A 27 17.25 -14.86 -22.39
C PRO A 27 18.52 -15.23 -21.63
N SER A 28 19.21 -14.24 -21.08
CA SER A 28 20.28 -14.45 -20.11
C SER A 28 20.48 -13.17 -19.31
N VAL A 29 20.70 -13.32 -18.00
CA VAL A 29 21.19 -12.22 -17.14
C VAL A 29 22.53 -11.67 -17.61
N VAL A 30 23.29 -12.42 -18.42
CA VAL A 30 24.48 -11.95 -19.13
C VAL A 30 24.23 -12.08 -20.64
N PRO A 31 23.69 -11.04 -21.32
CA PRO A 31 23.29 -11.15 -22.73
C PRO A 31 24.41 -11.60 -23.69
N ALA A 32 25.68 -11.32 -23.37
CA ALA A 32 26.83 -11.78 -24.13
C ALA A 32 27.08 -13.30 -24.03
N ARG A 33 26.44 -14.00 -23.09
CA ARG A 33 26.48 -15.44 -22.85
C ARG A 33 25.07 -15.98 -22.68
N ALA A 34 24.39 -16.16 -23.81
CA ALA A 34 23.05 -16.74 -23.90
C ALA A 34 23.09 -18.01 -24.77
N PRO A 35 23.61 -19.15 -24.26
CA PRO A 35 23.69 -20.40 -25.01
C PRO A 35 22.31 -20.93 -25.44
N GLY A 36 21.29 -20.80 -24.61
CA GLY A 36 19.88 -20.95 -25.01
C GLY A 36 19.43 -22.36 -25.32
N ALA A 37 20.02 -23.39 -24.69
CA ALA A 37 19.73 -24.78 -25.02
C ALA A 37 18.29 -25.17 -24.64
N GLU A 38 17.84 -24.81 -23.44
CA GLU A 38 16.50 -24.99 -22.93
C GLU A 38 15.48 -24.20 -23.78
N ALA A 39 15.80 -22.94 -24.09
CA ALA A 39 14.96 -22.12 -24.96
C ALA A 39 14.82 -22.67 -26.40
N ALA A 40 15.81 -23.44 -26.88
CA ALA A 40 15.79 -24.01 -28.22
C ALA A 40 14.89 -25.26 -28.35
N VAL A 41 14.44 -25.87 -27.25
CA VAL A 41 13.63 -27.09 -27.25
C VAL A 41 12.36 -26.94 -28.09
N SER A 42 11.66 -25.81 -27.96
CA SER A 42 10.42 -25.52 -28.70
C SER A 42 10.64 -25.49 -30.22
N VAL A 43 11.70 -24.81 -30.69
CA VAL A 43 12.00 -24.73 -32.12
C VAL A 43 12.53 -26.07 -32.66
N ALA A 44 13.27 -26.82 -31.85
CA ALA A 44 13.74 -28.16 -32.22
C ALA A 44 12.55 -29.11 -32.46
N ALA A 45 11.57 -29.12 -31.55
CA ALA A 45 10.34 -29.89 -31.74
C ALA A 45 9.54 -29.43 -32.98
N MET A 46 9.50 -28.12 -33.27
CA MET A 46 8.85 -27.62 -34.50
C MET A 46 9.53 -28.13 -35.78
N LEU A 47 10.86 -28.32 -35.76
CA LEU A 47 11.58 -28.92 -36.90
C LEU A 47 11.24 -30.40 -37.07
N GLU A 48 11.03 -31.14 -35.98
CA GLU A 48 10.54 -32.52 -36.05
C GLU A 48 9.09 -32.59 -36.59
N VAL A 49 8.22 -31.66 -36.18
CA VAL A 49 6.89 -31.49 -36.77
C VAL A 49 7.01 -31.25 -38.27
N ALA A 50 7.93 -30.38 -38.71
CA ALA A 50 8.16 -30.10 -40.12
C ALA A 50 8.60 -31.34 -40.90
N ALA A 51 9.52 -32.14 -40.35
CA ALA A 51 9.97 -33.40 -40.94
C ALA A 51 8.82 -34.42 -41.04
N ARG A 52 7.99 -34.54 -40.00
CA ARG A 52 6.82 -35.42 -39.95
C ARG A 52 5.77 -35.03 -41.00
N LEU A 53 5.48 -33.74 -41.13
CA LEU A 53 4.53 -33.23 -42.12
C LEU A 53 5.06 -33.35 -43.56
N GLN A 54 6.37 -33.24 -43.76
CA GLN A 54 6.97 -33.50 -45.07
C GLN A 54 6.81 -34.97 -45.49
N ALA A 55 6.97 -35.90 -44.55
CA ALA A 55 6.75 -37.33 -44.79
C ALA A 55 5.26 -37.67 -44.97
N ASN A 56 4.38 -37.00 -44.22
CA ASN A 56 2.93 -37.18 -44.25
C ASN A 56 2.24 -35.83 -44.49
N PRO A 57 2.08 -35.40 -45.76
CA PRO A 57 1.51 -34.09 -46.07
C PRO A 57 0.13 -33.87 -45.44
N PRO A 58 -0.10 -32.73 -44.77
CA PRO A 58 -1.36 -32.42 -44.08
C PRO A 58 -2.52 -32.18 -45.06
N ALA A 59 -3.75 -32.23 -44.57
CA ALA A 59 -4.94 -31.82 -45.32
C ALA A 59 -5.07 -30.29 -45.37
N HIS A 60 -4.76 -29.63 -44.25
CA HIS A 60 -4.73 -28.17 -44.11
C HIS A 60 -3.44 -27.58 -44.67
N THR A 61 -3.48 -26.33 -45.12
CA THR A 61 -2.25 -25.57 -45.42
C THR A 61 -1.58 -25.17 -44.10
N VAL A 62 -0.28 -25.42 -43.96
CA VAL A 62 0.44 -25.18 -42.71
C VAL A 62 1.52 -24.12 -42.92
N ILE A 63 1.56 -23.13 -42.03
CA ILE A 63 2.67 -22.19 -41.95
C ILE A 63 3.48 -22.55 -40.71
N LEU A 64 4.78 -22.78 -40.90
CA LEU A 64 5.73 -23.01 -39.80
C LEU A 64 6.50 -21.73 -39.56
N ALA A 65 6.51 -21.20 -38.33
CA ALA A 65 7.16 -19.93 -38.02
C ALA A 65 8.04 -19.98 -36.76
N ALA A 66 9.33 -19.70 -36.93
CA ALA A 66 10.27 -19.41 -35.84
C ALA A 66 10.29 -17.89 -35.57
N LEU A 67 9.84 -17.48 -34.39
CA LEU A 67 9.69 -16.09 -33.99
C LEU A 67 10.82 -15.70 -33.02
N GLY A 68 11.49 -14.57 -33.22
CA GLY A 68 12.49 -14.08 -32.26
C GLY A 68 11.90 -13.07 -31.27
N ALA A 69 12.63 -12.70 -30.22
CA ALA A 69 12.22 -11.71 -29.22
C ALA A 69 10.91 -12.07 -28.45
N HIS A 70 10.72 -13.36 -28.18
CA HIS A 70 9.72 -13.85 -27.23
C HIS A 70 10.00 -13.34 -25.81
N PHE A 71 11.25 -13.47 -25.36
CA PHE A 71 11.63 -13.06 -24.00
C PHE A 71 11.73 -11.55 -23.82
N GLN A 72 11.69 -10.76 -24.90
CA GLN A 72 11.65 -9.29 -24.85
C GLN A 72 10.20 -8.76 -24.82
N GLY A 73 9.35 -9.38 -24.01
CA GLY A 73 7.93 -9.05 -23.93
C GLY A 73 7.14 -9.45 -25.17
N ARG A 74 7.47 -10.58 -25.81
CA ARG A 74 6.76 -11.16 -26.96
C ARG A 74 6.67 -10.23 -28.18
N GLN A 75 7.75 -9.51 -28.46
CA GLN A 75 7.80 -8.56 -29.59
C GLN A 75 7.82 -9.26 -30.95
N GLY A 76 8.31 -10.50 -31.02
CA GLY A 76 8.31 -11.31 -32.24
C GLY A 76 6.94 -11.55 -32.84
N ILE A 77 6.04 -12.12 -32.04
CA ILE A 77 4.66 -12.39 -32.47
C ILE A 77 3.90 -11.10 -32.81
N VAL A 78 4.15 -10.01 -32.07
CA VAL A 78 3.59 -8.68 -32.41
C VAL A 78 4.04 -8.23 -33.80
N ALA A 79 5.33 -8.32 -34.09
CA ALA A 79 5.88 -7.94 -35.39
C ALA A 79 5.34 -8.83 -36.52
N PHE A 80 5.16 -10.13 -36.25
CA PHE A 80 4.54 -11.07 -37.20
C PHE A 80 3.09 -10.70 -37.50
N LEU A 81 2.27 -10.51 -36.45
CA LEU A 81 0.86 -10.11 -36.60
C LEU A 81 0.72 -8.79 -37.37
N ASP A 82 1.48 -7.76 -37.01
CA ASP A 82 1.45 -6.46 -37.69
C ASP A 82 1.84 -6.51 -39.17
N ARG A 83 2.68 -7.47 -39.57
CA ARG A 83 3.11 -7.65 -40.95
C ARG A 83 2.12 -8.48 -41.77
N HIS A 84 1.52 -9.49 -41.14
CA HIS A 84 0.84 -10.59 -41.83
C HIS A 84 -0.64 -10.78 -41.48
N ALA A 85 -1.06 -10.55 -40.23
CA ALA A 85 -2.37 -10.99 -39.74
C ALA A 85 -2.94 -10.05 -38.66
N ARG A 86 -3.81 -9.12 -39.08
CA ARG A 86 -4.60 -8.22 -38.22
C ARG A 86 -6.05 -8.19 -38.67
N ARG A 87 -7.01 -8.31 -37.74
CA ARG A 87 -8.46 -8.27 -38.05
C ARG A 87 -9.09 -6.89 -37.94
N GLN A 88 -8.48 -5.98 -37.17
CA GLN A 88 -9.02 -4.63 -37.05
C GLN A 88 -8.77 -3.86 -38.36
N GLU A 89 -9.84 -3.30 -38.95
CA GLU A 89 -9.87 -2.63 -40.25
C GLU A 89 -8.70 -1.66 -40.55
N TYR A 90 -8.30 -0.83 -39.59
CA TYR A 90 -7.21 0.13 -39.76
C TYR A 90 -5.85 -0.56 -39.90
N TYR A 91 -5.62 -1.66 -39.18
CA TYR A 91 -4.37 -2.42 -39.24
C TYR A 91 -4.37 -3.41 -40.41
N ALA A 92 -5.50 -4.06 -40.68
CA ALA A 92 -5.69 -4.97 -41.81
C ALA A 92 -5.35 -4.31 -43.15
N ALA A 93 -5.75 -3.05 -43.35
CA ALA A 93 -5.45 -2.27 -44.55
C ALA A 93 -3.96 -1.88 -44.70
N ARG A 94 -3.12 -2.15 -43.71
CA ARG A 94 -1.69 -1.77 -43.66
C ARG A 94 -0.74 -2.97 -43.59
N LEU A 95 -1.26 -4.19 -43.69
CA LEU A 95 -0.44 -5.40 -43.74
C LEU A 95 0.49 -5.34 -44.97
N ALA A 96 1.78 -5.62 -44.75
CA ALA A 96 2.76 -5.60 -45.83
C ALA A 96 2.70 -6.90 -46.66
N GLU A 97 2.51 -8.03 -45.99
CA GLU A 97 2.53 -9.37 -46.57
C GLU A 97 1.37 -10.18 -45.97
N PRO A 98 0.11 -9.88 -46.31
CA PRO A 98 -1.05 -10.48 -45.67
C PRO A 98 -1.08 -12.00 -45.86
N LEU A 99 -1.29 -12.72 -44.76
CA LEU A 99 -1.48 -14.17 -44.71
C LEU A 99 -2.90 -14.45 -44.19
N ASN A 100 -3.64 -15.33 -44.85
CA ASN A 100 -4.89 -15.83 -44.30
C ASN A 100 -4.56 -16.92 -43.27
N ILE A 101 -4.90 -16.72 -42.01
CA ILE A 101 -4.61 -17.67 -40.93
C ILE A 101 -5.88 -17.88 -40.12
N ASP A 102 -6.30 -19.13 -40.01
CA ASP A 102 -7.55 -19.54 -39.37
C ASP A 102 -7.32 -20.04 -37.93
N LEU A 103 -6.14 -20.61 -37.64
CA LEU A 103 -5.77 -21.09 -36.31
C LEU A 103 -4.27 -20.88 -36.03
N PHE A 104 -3.95 -20.40 -34.83
CA PHE A 104 -2.59 -20.35 -34.29
C PHE A 104 -2.37 -21.51 -33.32
N ILE A 105 -1.24 -22.20 -33.45
CA ILE A 105 -0.76 -23.24 -32.53
C ILE A 105 0.69 -22.90 -32.12
N GLY A 106 0.88 -22.49 -30.88
CA GLY A 106 2.19 -22.22 -30.30
C GLY A 106 2.80 -23.47 -29.66
N LEU A 107 4.12 -23.63 -29.79
CA LEU A 107 4.91 -24.61 -29.04
C LEU A 107 5.74 -23.87 -27.98
N ASP A 108 5.58 -24.27 -26.72
CA ASP A 108 6.30 -23.71 -25.58
C ASP A 108 6.76 -24.84 -24.64
N LEU A 109 7.75 -25.58 -25.12
CA LEU A 109 8.27 -26.78 -24.51
C LEU A 109 9.52 -26.50 -23.67
N SER A 110 9.76 -27.38 -22.69
CA SER A 110 10.95 -27.43 -21.83
C SER A 110 11.44 -28.87 -21.72
N SER A 111 12.70 -29.07 -21.33
CA SER A 111 13.35 -30.38 -21.33
C SER A 111 13.03 -31.21 -20.09
N HIS A 112 12.71 -30.59 -18.97
CA HIS A 112 12.54 -31.31 -17.69
C HIS A 112 11.10 -31.73 -17.38
N GLY A 113 10.21 -31.74 -18.36
CA GLY A 113 8.88 -32.34 -18.21
C GLY A 113 8.62 -33.36 -19.32
N GLU A 114 7.85 -34.42 -19.02
CA GLU A 114 7.56 -35.49 -19.98
C GLU A 114 6.21 -35.31 -20.69
N ARG A 115 5.35 -34.45 -20.15
CA ARG A 115 3.96 -34.27 -20.57
C ARG A 115 3.73 -32.88 -21.14
N VAL A 116 2.77 -32.79 -22.05
CA VAL A 116 2.38 -31.54 -22.70
C VAL A 116 0.92 -31.23 -22.38
N VAL A 117 0.58 -29.97 -22.13
CA VAL A 117 -0.80 -29.49 -22.00
C VAL A 117 -1.23 -28.75 -23.25
N LEU A 118 -2.47 -28.98 -23.67
CA LEU A 118 -3.16 -28.11 -24.60
C LEU A 118 -3.87 -26.99 -23.85
N TRP A 119 -3.46 -25.74 -24.08
CA TRP A 119 -4.05 -24.54 -23.51
C TRP A 119 -4.64 -23.64 -24.59
N ASN A 120 -5.68 -22.88 -24.25
CA ASN A 120 -6.38 -21.97 -25.16
C ASN A 120 -5.99 -20.49 -24.99
N ASN A 121 -4.91 -20.19 -24.27
CA ASN A 121 -4.34 -18.84 -24.13
C ASN A 121 -5.30 -17.79 -23.52
N THR A 122 -6.29 -18.19 -22.71
CA THR A 122 -7.21 -17.27 -22.04
C THR A 122 -7.71 -17.76 -20.68
N ASP A 123 -7.73 -16.85 -19.71
CA ASP A 123 -8.36 -17.06 -18.41
C ASP A 123 -9.86 -16.70 -18.40
N SER A 124 -10.38 -16.06 -19.45
CA SER A 124 -11.80 -15.73 -19.56
C SER A 124 -12.69 -16.98 -19.66
N TYR A 125 -13.43 -17.26 -18.58
CA TYR A 125 -14.44 -18.34 -18.54
C TYR A 125 -15.46 -18.24 -19.68
N ALA A 126 -15.80 -17.02 -20.12
CA ALA A 126 -16.76 -16.80 -21.20
C ALA A 126 -16.21 -17.24 -22.58
N LEU A 127 -14.89 -17.17 -22.77
CA LEU A 127 -14.23 -17.61 -24.00
C LEU A 127 -13.90 -19.11 -23.96
N LYS A 128 -13.50 -19.67 -22.80
CA LYS A 128 -13.12 -21.09 -22.65
C LYS A 128 -14.14 -22.07 -23.27
N ARG A 129 -15.44 -21.81 -23.09
CA ARG A 129 -16.52 -22.68 -23.64
C ARG A 129 -16.46 -22.88 -25.16
N PHE A 130 -15.92 -21.91 -25.92
CA PHE A 130 -15.82 -22.00 -27.38
C PHE A 130 -14.65 -22.86 -27.84
N PHE A 131 -13.66 -23.11 -26.97
CA PHE A 131 -12.50 -23.95 -27.25
C PHE A 131 -12.71 -25.43 -26.89
N VAL A 132 -13.78 -25.76 -26.18
CA VAL A 132 -14.12 -27.15 -25.78
C VAL A 132 -14.06 -28.16 -26.95
N PRO A 133 -14.52 -27.83 -28.18
CA PRO A 133 -14.36 -28.74 -29.33
C PRO A 133 -12.90 -29.10 -29.64
N PHE A 134 -11.98 -28.13 -29.58
CA PHE A 134 -10.54 -28.40 -29.75
C PHE A 134 -10.02 -29.33 -28.65
N GLY A 135 -10.39 -29.06 -27.40
CA GLY A 135 -10.01 -29.91 -26.27
C GLY A 135 -10.48 -31.36 -26.42
N ARG A 136 -11.71 -31.58 -26.91
CA ARG A 136 -12.22 -32.93 -27.18
C ARG A 136 -11.47 -33.61 -28.33
N ARG A 137 -11.28 -32.92 -29.45
CA ARG A 137 -10.58 -33.47 -30.62
C ARG A 137 -9.14 -33.87 -30.31
N PHE A 138 -8.38 -32.99 -29.64
CA PHE A 138 -7.00 -33.29 -29.26
C PHE A 138 -6.90 -34.44 -28.26
N ALA A 139 -7.87 -34.61 -27.37
CA ALA A 139 -7.96 -35.78 -26.51
C ALA A 139 -8.20 -37.06 -27.34
N GLU A 140 -9.14 -37.03 -28.30
CA GLU A 140 -9.40 -38.15 -29.22
C GLU A 140 -8.16 -38.49 -30.07
N TYR A 141 -7.41 -37.49 -30.55
CA TYR A 141 -6.16 -37.71 -31.27
C TYR A 141 -5.09 -38.36 -30.39
N ALA A 142 -4.94 -37.89 -29.14
CA ALA A 142 -4.01 -38.49 -28.19
C ALA A 142 -4.40 -39.93 -27.84
N GLU A 143 -5.70 -40.23 -27.70
CA GLU A 143 -6.21 -41.59 -27.52
C GLU A 143 -5.92 -42.49 -28.74
N ALA A 144 -6.17 -42.00 -29.96
CA ALA A 144 -5.90 -42.73 -31.20
C ALA A 144 -4.41 -43.08 -31.38
N LEU A 145 -3.52 -42.23 -30.86
CA LEU A 145 -2.07 -42.46 -30.83
C LEU A 145 -1.62 -43.35 -29.66
N GLY A 146 -2.51 -43.72 -28.74
CA GLY A 146 -2.17 -44.46 -27.52
C GLY A 146 -1.34 -43.64 -26.52
N ARG A 147 -1.46 -42.30 -26.56
CA ARG A 147 -0.66 -41.34 -25.79
C ARG A 147 -1.51 -40.39 -24.94
N ALA A 148 -2.75 -40.77 -24.61
CA ALA A 148 -3.69 -39.93 -23.84
C ALA A 148 -3.12 -39.45 -22.50
N GLU A 149 -2.32 -40.27 -21.80
CA GLU A 149 -1.72 -39.90 -20.50
C GLU A 149 -0.59 -38.87 -20.63
N ALA A 150 -0.01 -38.72 -21.83
CA ALA A 150 1.07 -37.78 -22.10
C ALA A 150 0.57 -36.37 -22.48
N VAL A 151 -0.74 -36.21 -22.75
CA VAL A 151 -1.37 -34.95 -23.16
C VAL A 151 -2.45 -34.54 -22.16
N ALA A 152 -2.18 -33.47 -21.40
CA ALA A 152 -3.17 -32.88 -20.51
C ALA A 152 -4.12 -31.93 -21.27
N ASN A 153 -5.39 -31.90 -20.89
CA ASN A 153 -6.39 -30.98 -21.45
C ASN A 153 -6.58 -29.77 -20.51
N GLY A 154 -5.92 -28.66 -20.82
CA GLY A 154 -6.05 -27.39 -20.10
C GLY A 154 -7.25 -26.53 -20.53
N ILE A 155 -8.05 -26.99 -21.51
CA ILE A 155 -9.21 -26.25 -22.02
C ILE A 155 -10.49 -26.63 -21.27
N SER A 156 -10.68 -27.94 -21.09
CA SER A 156 -11.83 -28.53 -20.39
C SER A 156 -11.34 -29.14 -19.08
N PRO A 157 -11.21 -28.31 -18.03
CA PRO A 157 -10.65 -28.72 -16.77
C PRO A 157 -11.40 -29.92 -16.16
N ILE A 158 -10.67 -30.96 -15.78
CA ILE A 158 -11.20 -32.03 -14.91
C ILE A 158 -11.47 -31.36 -13.55
N ARG A 159 -12.58 -31.69 -12.88
CA ARG A 159 -13.02 -31.00 -11.63
C ARG A 159 -11.84 -30.70 -10.69
N GLY A 160 -11.54 -29.41 -10.49
CA GLY A 160 -10.49 -28.93 -9.60
C GLY A 160 -9.18 -28.52 -10.28
N MET A 161 -8.91 -28.91 -11.53
CA MET A 161 -7.66 -28.62 -12.26
C MET A 161 -7.89 -27.62 -13.38
N ASP A 162 -7.37 -26.40 -13.28
CA ASP A 162 -7.30 -25.49 -14.42
C ASP A 162 -5.88 -25.54 -15.03
N TRP A 163 -5.63 -24.86 -16.14
CA TRP A 163 -4.33 -24.96 -16.84
C TRP A 163 -3.14 -24.51 -15.96
N ASP A 164 -3.38 -23.54 -15.07
CA ASP A 164 -2.42 -23.03 -14.09
C ASP A 164 -2.03 -24.08 -13.03
N SER A 165 -2.89 -25.08 -12.79
CA SER A 165 -2.55 -26.25 -11.96
C SER A 165 -1.39 -27.07 -12.54
N TYR A 166 -1.09 -26.94 -13.83
CA TYR A 166 -0.03 -27.67 -14.51
C TYR A 166 1.27 -26.88 -14.68
N MET A 167 1.23 -25.56 -14.47
CA MET A 167 2.33 -24.64 -14.78
C MET A 167 2.65 -23.74 -13.59
N PRO A 168 3.65 -24.08 -12.77
CA PRO A 168 4.00 -23.29 -11.60
C PRO A 168 4.45 -21.88 -11.97
N GLY A 169 3.86 -20.85 -11.36
CA GLY A 169 4.13 -19.44 -11.67
C GLY A 169 3.57 -18.95 -13.02
N GLY A 170 2.80 -19.78 -13.73
CA GLY A 170 2.22 -19.47 -15.04
C GLY A 170 3.23 -19.40 -16.19
N LEU A 171 2.72 -19.07 -17.38
CA LEU A 171 3.46 -18.96 -18.63
C LEU A 171 2.98 -17.71 -19.38
N ALA A 172 3.87 -17.10 -20.17
CA ALA A 172 3.52 -16.00 -21.07
C ALA A 172 3.69 -16.46 -22.52
N ALA A 173 2.67 -17.11 -23.09
CA ALA A 173 2.75 -17.69 -24.43
C ALA A 173 2.53 -16.64 -25.52
N ASP A 174 3.19 -16.80 -26.67
CA ASP A 174 2.96 -15.94 -27.85
C ASP A 174 1.50 -16.02 -28.34
N GLY A 175 0.86 -17.19 -28.16
CA GLY A 175 -0.51 -17.44 -28.56
C GLY A 175 -1.55 -16.52 -27.87
N GLU A 176 -1.26 -15.98 -26.68
CA GLU A 176 -2.12 -15.00 -26.02
C GLU A 176 -2.26 -13.71 -26.85
N LEU A 177 -1.18 -13.25 -27.49
CA LEU A 177 -1.21 -12.06 -28.33
C LEU A 177 -1.90 -12.31 -29.68
N ALA A 178 -1.82 -13.52 -30.21
CA ALA A 178 -2.63 -13.93 -31.37
C ALA A 178 -4.13 -13.92 -31.02
N LEU A 179 -4.50 -14.39 -29.83
CA LEU A 179 -5.88 -14.34 -29.33
C LEU A 179 -6.37 -12.90 -29.17
N GLU A 180 -5.56 -12.02 -28.59
CA GLU A 180 -5.86 -10.58 -28.47
C GLU A 180 -5.86 -9.85 -29.83
N ALA A 181 -5.21 -10.41 -30.86
CA ALA A 181 -5.35 -9.95 -32.26
C ALA A 181 -6.61 -10.48 -32.95
N GLY A 182 -7.44 -11.25 -32.25
CA GLY A 182 -8.73 -11.72 -32.70
C GLY A 182 -8.72 -13.09 -33.40
N PHE A 183 -7.64 -13.87 -33.29
CA PHE A 183 -7.52 -15.18 -33.94
C PHE A 183 -7.69 -16.33 -32.94
N PRO A 184 -8.35 -17.44 -33.31
CA PRO A 184 -8.29 -18.67 -32.54
C PRO A 184 -6.84 -19.08 -32.31
N SER A 185 -6.50 -19.41 -31.06
CA SER A 185 -5.12 -19.67 -30.67
C SER A 185 -5.04 -20.75 -29.59
N LEU A 186 -4.15 -21.71 -29.80
CA LEU A 186 -3.85 -22.82 -28.90
C LEU A 186 -2.35 -22.84 -28.59
N THR A 187 -1.96 -23.34 -27.43
CA THR A 187 -0.55 -23.55 -27.07
C THR A 187 -0.38 -24.96 -26.53
N LEU A 188 0.63 -25.65 -27.04
CA LEU A 188 1.15 -26.90 -26.49
C LEU A 188 2.37 -26.56 -25.63
N ALA A 189 2.25 -26.74 -24.32
CA ALA A 189 3.31 -26.40 -23.37
C ALA A 189 3.70 -27.57 -22.48
N THR A 190 4.98 -27.71 -22.15
CA THR A 190 5.44 -28.73 -21.19
C THR A 190 4.89 -28.43 -19.79
N VAL A 191 4.41 -29.44 -19.07
CA VAL A 191 3.84 -29.28 -17.73
C VAL A 191 4.76 -29.81 -16.64
N GLY A 192 4.59 -29.27 -15.42
CA GLY A 192 5.28 -29.77 -14.24
C GLY A 192 6.76 -29.38 -14.16
N ASP A 193 7.18 -28.36 -14.89
CA ASP A 193 8.55 -27.83 -14.90
C ASP A 193 8.56 -26.34 -14.54
N ALA A 194 9.38 -25.94 -13.57
CA ALA A 194 9.56 -24.54 -13.21
C ALA A 194 10.57 -23.79 -14.09
N ARG A 195 11.30 -24.48 -14.98
CA ARG A 195 12.27 -23.94 -15.95
C ARG A 195 13.45 -23.24 -15.28
N PHE A 196 14.05 -23.88 -14.28
CA PHE A 196 15.14 -23.33 -13.47
C PHE A 196 16.40 -22.94 -14.27
N ALA A 197 16.64 -23.56 -15.43
CA ALA A 197 17.80 -23.29 -16.27
C ALA A 197 17.65 -22.03 -17.15
N LEU A 198 16.42 -21.52 -17.32
CA LEU A 198 16.13 -20.41 -18.22
C LEU A 198 16.67 -19.09 -17.66
N ASP A 199 17.08 -18.19 -18.55
CA ASP A 199 17.65 -16.87 -18.22
C ASP A 199 19.01 -16.89 -17.51
N LEU A 200 19.67 -18.06 -17.51
CA LEU A 200 20.97 -18.24 -16.90
C LEU A 200 22.07 -18.47 -17.95
N PRO A 201 23.31 -17.99 -17.73
CA PRO A 201 24.45 -18.30 -18.58
C PRO A 201 24.78 -19.80 -18.66
N GLN A 202 24.24 -20.59 -17.72
CA GLN A 202 24.40 -22.04 -17.64
C GLN A 202 23.34 -22.82 -18.42
N ASP A 203 22.50 -22.15 -19.22
CA ASP A 203 21.54 -22.79 -20.13
C ASP A 203 22.24 -23.51 -21.31
N THR A 204 22.96 -24.59 -21.00
CA THR A 204 23.80 -25.36 -21.93
C THR A 204 23.18 -26.70 -22.26
N GLY A 205 23.56 -27.27 -23.41
CA GLY A 205 23.04 -28.57 -23.86
C GLY A 205 23.35 -29.76 -22.95
N GLU A 206 24.27 -29.61 -21.99
CA GLU A 206 24.58 -30.62 -20.98
C GLU A 206 23.50 -30.73 -19.90
N ARG A 207 22.70 -29.67 -19.69
CA ARG A 207 21.61 -29.65 -18.71
C ARG A 207 20.27 -30.08 -19.29
N VAL A 208 20.16 -30.10 -20.62
CA VAL A 208 18.95 -30.52 -21.32
C VAL A 208 18.72 -32.02 -21.10
N ALA A 209 17.54 -32.37 -20.62
CA ALA A 209 17.09 -33.77 -20.55
C ALA A 209 16.64 -34.26 -21.93
N TRP A 210 17.60 -34.72 -22.74
CA TRP A 210 17.37 -35.08 -24.15
C TRP A 210 16.31 -36.17 -24.35
N ASP A 211 16.24 -37.18 -23.47
CA ASP A 211 15.25 -38.26 -23.57
C ASP A 211 13.80 -37.70 -23.52
N ASN A 212 13.56 -36.73 -22.64
CA ASN A 212 12.28 -36.05 -22.50
C ASN A 212 12.00 -35.17 -23.73
N VAL A 213 13.01 -34.46 -24.23
CA VAL A 213 12.89 -33.63 -25.45
C VAL A 213 12.52 -34.49 -26.65
N GLU A 214 13.19 -35.62 -26.85
CA GLU A 214 12.89 -36.57 -27.94
C GLU A 214 11.46 -37.12 -27.80
N GLY A 215 11.08 -37.56 -26.60
CA GLY A 215 9.74 -38.09 -26.32
C GLY A 215 8.62 -37.07 -26.56
N GLN A 216 8.83 -35.81 -26.16
CA GLN A 216 7.88 -34.71 -26.37
C GLN A 216 7.85 -34.25 -27.82
N ALA A 217 9.00 -34.11 -28.49
CA ALA A 217 9.06 -33.71 -29.88
C ALA A 217 8.34 -34.73 -30.78
N ALA A 218 8.56 -36.03 -30.54
CA ALA A 218 7.83 -37.10 -31.24
C ALA A 218 6.32 -37.04 -30.95
N LEU A 219 5.93 -36.86 -29.68
CA LEU A 219 4.52 -36.74 -29.29
C LEU A 219 3.84 -35.56 -30.00
N VAL A 220 4.44 -34.37 -29.96
CA VAL A 220 3.91 -33.16 -30.58
C VAL A 220 3.86 -33.30 -32.10
N ALA A 221 4.89 -33.88 -32.71
CA ALA A 221 4.92 -34.14 -34.15
C ALA A 221 3.80 -35.08 -34.60
N ASP A 222 3.59 -36.21 -33.91
CA ASP A 222 2.53 -37.16 -34.24
C ASP A 222 1.13 -36.57 -33.96
N LEU A 223 0.97 -35.87 -32.84
CA LEU A 223 -0.29 -35.21 -32.46
C LEU A 223 -0.70 -34.14 -33.48
N LEU A 224 0.24 -33.27 -33.87
CA LEU A 224 -0.02 -32.24 -34.87
C LEU A 224 -0.19 -32.82 -36.27
N ALA A 225 0.56 -33.85 -36.65
CA ALA A 225 0.34 -34.52 -37.93
C ALA A 225 -1.07 -35.12 -38.02
N HIS A 226 -1.56 -35.72 -36.93
CA HIS A 226 -2.92 -36.26 -36.86
C HIS A 226 -3.98 -35.15 -36.91
N ALA A 227 -3.80 -34.09 -36.13
CA ALA A 227 -4.72 -32.95 -36.09
C ALA A 227 -4.80 -32.22 -37.45
N LEU A 228 -3.66 -31.99 -38.10
CA LEU A 228 -3.56 -31.27 -39.38
C LEU A 228 -3.97 -32.13 -40.59
N ALA A 229 -4.11 -33.45 -40.42
CA ALA A 229 -4.73 -34.34 -41.39
C ALA A 229 -6.27 -34.39 -41.24
N ASP A 230 -6.82 -33.99 -40.09
CA ASP A 230 -8.26 -34.02 -39.84
C ASP A 230 -8.97 -32.83 -40.52
N THR A 231 -9.67 -33.11 -41.62
CA THR A 231 -10.46 -32.13 -42.37
C THR A 231 -11.56 -31.42 -41.57
N VAL A 232 -11.95 -31.94 -40.40
CA VAL A 232 -12.96 -31.29 -39.54
C VAL A 232 -12.35 -30.56 -38.34
N LEU A 233 -11.02 -30.44 -38.22
CA LEU A 233 -10.33 -29.75 -37.12
C LEU A 233 -10.95 -28.37 -36.79
N LEU A 234 -11.21 -27.56 -37.81
CA LEU A 234 -11.72 -26.19 -37.70
C LEU A 234 -13.26 -26.10 -37.78
N ALA A 235 -13.96 -27.24 -37.91
CA ALA A 235 -15.41 -27.25 -38.06
C ALA A 235 -16.11 -26.67 -36.82
N GLY A 236 -17.00 -25.69 -37.03
CA GLY A 236 -17.80 -25.07 -35.96
C GLY A 236 -17.12 -23.91 -35.21
N GLN A 237 -15.98 -23.42 -35.69
CA GLN A 237 -15.26 -22.30 -35.06
C GLN A 237 -15.83 -20.91 -35.35
N GLU A 238 -16.85 -20.79 -36.22
CA GLU A 238 -17.48 -19.52 -36.62
C GLU A 238 -17.88 -18.65 -35.42
N ARG A 239 -18.49 -19.27 -34.40
CA ARG A 239 -18.91 -18.55 -33.18
C ARG A 239 -17.74 -18.09 -32.33
N LEU A 240 -16.62 -18.81 -32.37
CA LEU A 240 -15.39 -18.40 -31.70
C LEU A 240 -14.80 -17.19 -32.43
N GLU A 241 -14.71 -17.25 -33.76
CA GLU A 241 -14.21 -16.14 -34.57
C GLU A 241 -15.06 -14.87 -34.43
N GLU A 242 -16.39 -15.00 -34.34
CA GLU A 242 -17.30 -13.88 -34.06
C GLU A 242 -17.11 -13.28 -32.66
N ALA A 243 -16.78 -14.12 -31.67
CA ALA A 243 -16.56 -13.69 -30.29
C ALA A 243 -15.21 -12.98 -30.11
N LEU A 244 -14.20 -13.37 -30.89
CA LEU A 244 -12.86 -12.80 -30.83
C LEU A 244 -12.78 -11.46 -31.56
N LYS A 245 -12.05 -10.51 -30.97
CA LYS A 245 -11.87 -9.17 -31.52
C LYS A 245 -10.41 -8.77 -31.42
N ASP A 246 -9.92 -8.10 -32.45
CA ASP A 246 -8.58 -7.49 -32.43
C ASP A 246 -8.56 -6.28 -31.49
N ARG A 247 -7.91 -6.47 -30.34
CA ARG A 247 -7.71 -5.52 -29.25
C ARG A 247 -6.29 -4.97 -29.21
N LEU A 248 -5.41 -5.36 -30.13
CA LEU A 248 -4.05 -4.81 -30.20
C LEU A 248 -4.06 -3.40 -30.79
N ARG A 249 -3.32 -2.47 -30.19
CA ARG A 249 -3.24 -1.07 -30.60
C ARG A 249 -1.80 -0.58 -30.55
N ASP A 250 -1.56 0.50 -31.27
CA ASP A 250 -0.30 1.22 -31.23
C ASP A 250 -0.35 2.40 -30.27
N LEU A 251 0.81 2.68 -29.70
CA LEU A 251 1.10 3.93 -29.01
C LEU A 251 2.25 4.65 -29.71
N ARG A 252 2.01 5.90 -30.12
CA ARG A 252 3.06 6.81 -30.56
C ARG A 252 3.56 7.63 -29.38
N VAL A 253 4.86 7.58 -29.10
CA VAL A 253 5.48 8.40 -28.06
C VAL A 253 6.30 9.51 -28.71
N LYS A 254 6.17 10.74 -28.18
CA LYS A 254 6.92 11.93 -28.62
C LYS A 254 7.84 12.42 -27.50
N ALA A 255 9.15 12.25 -27.64
CA ALA A 255 10.12 12.84 -26.74
C ALA A 255 10.47 14.28 -27.16
N ARG A 256 10.21 15.25 -26.28
CA ARG A 256 10.36 16.68 -26.56
C ARG A 256 11.07 17.40 -25.42
N THR A 257 11.75 18.50 -25.69
CA THR A 257 12.28 19.43 -24.67
C THR A 257 11.71 20.83 -24.87
N PHE A 258 11.70 21.65 -23.82
CA PHE A 258 11.34 23.06 -23.96
C PHE A 258 12.46 23.84 -24.69
N PRO A 259 12.14 24.63 -25.71
CA PRO A 259 13.06 25.62 -26.25
C PRO A 259 13.26 26.77 -25.25
N ARG A 260 14.42 27.45 -25.30
CA ARG A 260 14.78 28.54 -24.36
C ARG A 260 13.77 29.70 -24.25
N ARG A 261 12.90 29.90 -25.24
CA ARG A 261 11.99 31.06 -25.32
C ARG A 261 10.51 30.71 -25.54
N SER A 262 10.13 29.44 -25.57
CA SER A 262 8.74 29.03 -25.81
C SER A 262 8.25 28.09 -24.72
N GLN A 263 6.97 28.23 -24.39
CA GLN A 263 6.25 27.40 -23.41
C GLN A 263 5.66 26.12 -24.02
N VAL A 264 5.91 25.89 -25.32
CA VAL A 264 5.49 24.69 -26.04
C VAL A 264 6.72 23.81 -26.26
N PRO A 265 6.71 22.53 -25.82
CA PRO A 265 7.82 21.61 -25.98
C PRO A 265 7.81 21.02 -27.40
N ASP A 266 8.50 21.68 -28.33
CA ASP A 266 8.53 21.32 -29.75
C ASP A 266 9.87 20.71 -30.20
N ARG A 267 10.96 20.93 -29.45
CA ARG A 267 12.30 20.43 -29.80
C ARG A 267 12.38 18.90 -29.66
N PRO A 268 12.65 18.14 -30.72
CA PRO A 268 12.73 16.67 -30.65
C PRO A 268 13.96 16.20 -29.89
N VAL A 269 13.82 15.07 -29.19
CA VAL A 269 14.95 14.33 -28.59
C VAL A 269 15.10 13.00 -29.32
N ALA A 270 16.15 12.88 -30.13
CA ALA A 270 16.47 11.67 -30.88
C ALA A 270 17.22 10.66 -30.01
N GLY A 271 17.02 9.36 -30.27
CA GLY A 271 17.67 8.30 -29.51
C GLY A 271 17.23 8.19 -28.05
N ALA A 272 16.10 8.80 -27.68
CA ALA A 272 15.53 8.64 -26.35
C ALA A 272 14.97 7.22 -26.20
N LEU A 273 15.32 6.57 -25.09
CA LEU A 273 14.78 5.30 -24.65
C LEU A 273 13.34 5.49 -24.14
N VAL A 274 12.43 4.71 -24.70
CA VAL A 274 11.03 4.58 -24.26
C VAL A 274 10.85 3.16 -23.76
N ALA A 275 10.70 3.02 -22.44
CA ALA A 275 10.41 1.77 -21.78
C ALA A 275 8.90 1.71 -21.46
N VAL A 276 8.23 0.68 -21.97
CA VAL A 276 6.79 0.45 -21.79
C VAL A 276 6.60 -0.82 -21.00
N GLN A 277 6.03 -0.69 -19.80
CA GLN A 277 5.72 -1.86 -18.99
C GLN A 277 4.44 -2.52 -19.49
N VAL A 278 4.56 -3.75 -20.01
CA VAL A 278 3.47 -4.51 -20.64
C VAL A 278 2.92 -5.64 -19.77
N GLU A 279 3.70 -6.19 -18.85
CA GLU A 279 3.26 -7.18 -17.86
C GLU A 279 3.36 -6.63 -16.44
N GLN A 280 2.68 -7.29 -15.49
CA GLN A 280 2.82 -6.97 -14.06
C GLN A 280 4.08 -7.58 -13.46
N GLU A 281 4.48 -8.78 -13.88
CA GLU A 281 5.62 -9.53 -13.37
C GLU A 281 6.24 -10.34 -14.51
N GLU A 282 7.53 -10.64 -14.39
CA GLU A 282 8.21 -11.53 -15.33
C GLU A 282 7.71 -12.97 -15.14
N ARG A 283 7.50 -13.67 -16.26
CA ARG A 283 7.05 -15.07 -16.24
C ARG A 283 8.00 -15.91 -17.05
N LYS A 284 8.71 -16.84 -16.39
CA LYS A 284 9.61 -17.80 -17.02
C LYS A 284 10.51 -17.15 -18.08
N GLY A 285 11.28 -16.14 -17.68
CA GLY A 285 12.23 -15.43 -18.54
C GLY A 285 11.64 -14.34 -19.45
N VAL A 286 10.31 -14.24 -19.60
CA VAL A 286 9.68 -13.17 -20.40
C VAL A 286 9.68 -11.87 -19.60
N ARG A 287 10.41 -10.86 -20.11
CA ARG A 287 10.52 -9.53 -19.50
C ARG A 287 9.19 -8.78 -19.52
N ASP A 288 8.93 -8.05 -18.44
CA ASP A 288 7.70 -7.26 -18.26
C ASP A 288 7.74 -5.88 -18.95
N VAL A 289 8.91 -5.46 -19.44
CA VAL A 289 9.13 -4.17 -20.09
C VAL A 289 9.64 -4.34 -21.53
N ARG A 290 9.05 -3.59 -22.46
CA ARG A 290 9.52 -3.43 -23.85
C ARG A 290 10.28 -2.12 -24.01
N TYR A 291 11.39 -2.16 -24.72
CA TYR A 291 12.28 -1.01 -24.93
C TYR A 291 12.29 -0.57 -26.40
N PHE A 292 12.19 0.73 -26.63
CA PHE A 292 12.24 1.33 -27.96
C PHE A 292 13.08 2.60 -27.97
N LEU A 293 13.62 2.99 -29.12
CA LEU A 293 14.38 4.23 -29.30
C LEU A 293 13.62 5.20 -30.22
N THR A 294 13.65 6.50 -29.90
CA THR A 294 13.08 7.53 -30.76
C THR A 294 13.94 7.80 -31.99
N ASP A 295 13.28 8.11 -33.11
CA ASP A 295 13.91 8.56 -34.35
C ASP A 295 14.46 9.99 -34.26
N ALA A 296 15.03 10.49 -35.36
CA ALA A 296 15.55 11.86 -35.46
C ALA A 296 14.50 12.96 -35.19
N ALA A 297 13.22 12.65 -35.36
CA ALA A 297 12.10 13.55 -35.09
C ALA A 297 11.58 13.42 -33.64
N GLY A 298 12.24 12.62 -32.79
CA GLY A 298 11.86 12.37 -31.41
C GLY A 298 10.59 11.53 -31.28
N LEU A 299 10.32 10.66 -32.25
CA LEU A 299 9.11 9.86 -32.33
C LEU A 299 9.44 8.37 -32.27
N VAL A 300 8.57 7.60 -31.63
CA VAL A 300 8.62 6.15 -31.70
C VAL A 300 7.22 5.56 -31.76
N ARG A 301 7.07 4.46 -32.50
CA ARG A 301 5.85 3.64 -32.55
C ARG A 301 6.08 2.42 -31.66
N VAL A 302 5.20 2.23 -30.70
CA VAL A 302 5.12 1.05 -29.83
C VAL A 302 3.93 0.21 -30.30
N PRO A 303 4.17 -0.92 -31.00
CA PRO A 303 3.10 -1.76 -31.53
C PRO A 303 2.58 -2.80 -30.54
N GLY A 304 1.43 -3.38 -30.87
CA GLY A 304 0.92 -4.60 -30.24
C GLY A 304 0.68 -4.50 -28.74
N LEU A 305 0.16 -3.36 -28.29
CA LEU A 305 -0.32 -3.19 -26.91
C LEU A 305 -1.78 -3.61 -26.86
N VAL A 306 -2.12 -4.53 -25.95
CA VAL A 306 -3.52 -4.86 -25.65
C VAL A 306 -4.22 -3.59 -25.14
N GLN A 307 -5.53 -3.47 -25.33
CA GLN A 307 -6.26 -2.31 -24.78
C GLN A 307 -6.13 -2.26 -23.25
N GLY A 308 -5.50 -1.20 -22.74
CA GLY A 308 -5.13 -1.10 -21.32
C GLY A 308 -4.46 0.22 -20.96
N THR A 309 -3.94 0.29 -19.73
CA THR A 309 -3.19 1.44 -19.22
C THR A 309 -1.73 1.02 -19.03
N TYR A 310 -0.81 1.72 -19.69
CA TYR A 310 0.61 1.35 -19.70
C TYR A 310 1.45 2.40 -18.97
N PRO A 311 2.24 2.00 -17.95
CA PRO A 311 3.31 2.82 -17.40
C PRO A 311 4.44 3.01 -18.42
N LEU A 312 4.97 4.22 -18.50
CA LEU A 312 5.99 4.63 -19.45
C LEU A 312 7.13 5.35 -18.74
N THR A 313 8.35 4.92 -19.00
CA THR A 313 9.57 5.65 -18.63
C THR A 313 10.24 6.14 -19.90
N VAL A 314 10.56 7.43 -19.97
CA VAL A 314 11.22 8.03 -21.13
C VAL A 314 12.48 8.77 -20.68
N ALA A 315 13.62 8.43 -21.24
CA ALA A 315 14.89 9.05 -20.90
C ALA A 315 15.83 9.07 -22.11
N ALA A 316 16.73 10.04 -22.21
CA ALA A 316 17.82 10.01 -23.18
C ALA A 316 19.12 9.59 -22.49
N LEU A 317 19.93 8.82 -23.21
CA LEU A 317 21.17 8.23 -22.69
C LEU A 317 22.34 8.70 -23.55
N ASP A 318 23.51 8.85 -22.94
CA ASP A 318 24.78 8.93 -23.66
C ASP A 318 25.12 7.54 -24.22
N ALA A 319 25.35 7.44 -25.52
CA ALA A 319 25.51 6.15 -26.19
C ALA A 319 26.80 5.40 -25.79
N GLU A 320 27.86 6.12 -25.40
CA GLU A 320 29.13 5.50 -25.02
C GLU A 320 29.17 5.15 -23.54
N ARG A 321 28.66 6.04 -22.68
CA ARG A 321 28.73 5.90 -21.22
C ARG A 321 27.52 5.22 -20.60
N GLY A 322 26.39 5.17 -21.31
CA GLY A 322 25.11 4.69 -20.77
C GLY A 322 24.52 5.61 -19.70
N THR A 323 25.09 6.79 -19.47
CA THR A 323 24.60 7.74 -18.46
C THR A 323 23.35 8.45 -18.96
N ILE A 324 22.35 8.58 -18.10
CA ILE A 324 21.14 9.35 -18.40
C ILE A 324 21.51 10.84 -18.57
N THR A 325 21.12 11.42 -19.70
CA THR A 325 21.36 12.84 -20.03
C THR A 325 20.08 13.67 -19.95
N HIS A 326 18.94 13.08 -20.29
CA HIS A 326 17.64 13.74 -20.20
C HIS A 326 16.59 12.83 -19.58
N VAL A 327 15.69 13.42 -18.81
CA VAL A 327 14.64 12.71 -18.05
C VAL A 327 13.32 13.46 -18.11
N VAL A 328 12.23 12.76 -17.80
CA VAL A 328 10.89 13.35 -17.76
C VAL A 328 10.81 14.46 -16.73
N ASP A 329 10.36 15.64 -17.17
CA ASP A 329 10.02 16.78 -16.33
C ASP A 329 8.66 16.54 -15.67
N LEU A 330 8.61 16.50 -14.35
CA LEU A 330 7.38 16.29 -13.58
C LEU A 330 6.77 17.60 -13.06
N SER A 331 7.32 18.77 -13.43
CA SER A 331 6.74 20.07 -13.05
C SER A 331 5.32 20.25 -13.59
N GLU A 332 4.50 21.05 -12.90
CA GLU A 332 3.15 21.44 -13.37
C GLU A 332 3.15 21.94 -14.83
N ARG A 333 4.19 22.68 -15.23
CA ARG A 333 4.34 23.18 -16.62
C ARG A 333 4.45 22.03 -17.62
N ALA A 334 5.22 21.00 -17.32
CA ALA A 334 5.38 19.85 -18.19
C ALA A 334 4.13 18.95 -18.18
N GLN A 335 3.52 18.76 -17.02
CA GLN A 335 2.28 17.99 -16.85
C GLN A 335 1.12 18.50 -17.73
N ALA A 336 1.10 19.80 -18.06
CA ALA A 336 0.13 20.35 -19.01
C ALA A 336 0.19 19.70 -20.42
N HIS A 337 1.32 19.09 -20.79
CA HIS A 337 1.54 18.47 -22.11
C HIS A 337 1.48 16.95 -22.10
N HIS A 338 1.95 16.30 -21.03
CA HIS A 338 2.01 14.83 -20.93
C HIS A 338 1.08 14.22 -19.87
N GLY A 339 0.36 15.05 -19.12
CA GLY A 339 -0.52 14.63 -18.03
C GLY A 339 0.21 14.35 -16.72
N LYS A 340 -0.58 14.13 -15.66
CA LYS A 340 -0.05 13.81 -14.33
C LYS A 340 0.65 12.45 -14.31
N PRO A 341 1.82 12.33 -13.65
CA PRO A 341 2.49 11.05 -13.48
C PRO A 341 1.74 10.15 -12.51
N ARG A 342 2.11 8.87 -12.51
CA ARG A 342 1.77 7.92 -11.46
C ARG A 342 2.51 8.28 -10.16
N PRO A 343 2.08 7.74 -9.00
CA PRO A 343 2.77 7.93 -7.72
C PRO A 343 4.27 7.56 -7.77
N ASP A 344 4.61 6.54 -8.57
CA ASP A 344 5.98 6.06 -8.79
C ASP A 344 6.82 6.93 -9.75
N GLY A 345 6.27 8.05 -10.23
CA GLY A 345 6.97 9.01 -11.10
C GLY A 345 6.91 8.69 -12.60
N ARG A 346 6.37 7.53 -12.98
CA ARG A 346 6.24 7.14 -14.41
C ARG A 346 5.02 7.79 -15.05
N LEU A 347 5.10 8.03 -16.36
CA LEU A 347 3.92 8.47 -17.12
C LEU A 347 2.95 7.31 -17.30
N ALA A 348 1.66 7.60 -17.47
CA ALA A 348 0.66 6.57 -17.75
C ALA A 348 -0.14 6.92 -18.98
N LYS A 349 -0.31 5.95 -19.89
CA LYS A 349 -1.15 6.12 -21.08
C LYS A 349 -2.22 5.05 -21.19
N ASN A 350 -3.47 5.51 -21.29
CA ASN A 350 -4.59 4.69 -21.72
C ASN A 350 -4.51 4.47 -23.25
N VAL A 351 -4.28 3.22 -23.64
CA VAL A 351 -4.24 2.75 -25.02
C VAL A 351 -5.59 2.10 -25.33
N ARG A 352 -6.45 2.82 -26.04
CA ARG A 352 -7.83 2.36 -26.34
C ARG A 352 -8.20 2.55 -27.80
N TRP A 353 -7.74 3.66 -28.39
CA TRP A 353 -8.11 4.10 -29.73
C TRP A 353 -7.23 3.47 -30.80
N ARG A 354 -7.62 3.63 -32.07
CA ARG A 354 -6.83 3.15 -33.22
C ARG A 354 -5.45 3.81 -33.27
N GLN A 355 -5.37 5.08 -32.90
CA GLN A 355 -4.14 5.85 -32.75
C GLN A 355 -4.12 6.44 -31.34
N ASN A 356 -3.10 6.10 -30.58
CA ASN A 356 -2.85 6.68 -29.26
C ASN A 356 -1.54 7.43 -29.32
N GLU A 357 -1.50 8.61 -28.71
CA GLU A 357 -0.31 9.44 -28.69
C GLU A 357 -0.01 9.90 -27.26
N GLN A 358 1.25 9.81 -26.86
CA GLN A 358 1.77 10.30 -25.59
C GLN A 358 2.98 11.20 -25.84
N SER A 359 2.89 12.46 -25.44
CA SER A 359 4.07 13.32 -25.35
C SER A 359 4.81 13.02 -24.05
N ALA A 360 6.14 13.12 -24.06
CA ALA A 360 6.99 13.08 -22.88
C ALA A 360 7.92 14.30 -22.97
N VAL A 361 7.79 15.21 -22.02
CA VAL A 361 8.61 16.41 -21.96
C VAL A 361 9.81 16.10 -21.09
N LEU A 362 11.00 16.28 -21.66
CA LEU A 362 12.26 15.97 -21.05
C LEU A 362 13.04 17.25 -20.76
N PHE A 363 13.94 17.18 -19.78
CA PHE A 363 14.92 18.22 -19.49
C PHE A 363 16.31 17.58 -19.28
N PRO A 364 17.41 18.31 -19.53
CA PRO A 364 18.75 17.83 -19.20
C PRO A 364 18.88 17.67 -17.69
N GLY A 365 19.09 16.46 -17.21
CA GLY A 365 18.98 16.16 -15.78
C GLY A 365 20.06 15.20 -15.28
N VAL A 366 20.45 15.39 -14.02
CA VAL A 366 21.32 14.48 -13.27
C VAL A 366 20.49 13.69 -12.27
N GLY A 367 20.72 12.38 -12.19
CA GLY A 367 20.01 11.49 -11.28
C GLY A 367 20.85 11.15 -10.05
N ARG A 368 20.23 11.17 -8.88
CA ARG A 368 20.81 10.66 -7.62
C ARG A 368 20.00 9.47 -7.12
N PRO A 369 20.63 8.29 -6.97
CA PRO A 369 19.93 7.12 -6.46
C PRO A 369 19.58 7.32 -4.99
N LEU A 370 18.50 6.67 -4.60
CA LEU A 370 17.90 6.71 -3.29
C LEU A 370 17.61 5.27 -2.86
N TYR A 371 18.18 4.87 -1.73
CA TYR A 371 18.11 3.51 -1.20
C TYR A 371 17.38 3.51 0.14
N GLY A 372 16.92 2.34 0.58
CA GLY A 372 16.27 2.18 1.88
C GLY A 372 14.89 2.85 1.95
N LEU A 373 14.13 2.80 0.85
CA LEU A 373 12.79 3.40 0.75
C LEU A 373 11.73 2.59 1.49
N VAL A 374 11.92 2.38 2.78
CA VAL A 374 11.05 1.55 3.62
C VAL A 374 10.46 2.40 4.73
N GLU A 375 9.14 2.34 4.91
CA GLU A 375 8.48 2.87 6.09
C GLU A 375 8.84 1.96 7.28
N PRO A 376 9.66 2.40 8.26
CA PRO A 376 10.13 1.54 9.35
C PRO A 376 9.00 1.04 10.24
N ARG A 377 7.90 1.80 10.30
CA ARG A 377 6.76 1.51 11.16
C ARG A 377 5.90 0.38 10.60
N LEU A 378 5.65 0.35 9.29
CA LEU A 378 4.77 -0.63 8.64
C LEU A 378 5.55 -1.68 7.83
N LEU A 379 6.88 -1.58 7.79
CA LEU A 379 7.79 -2.46 7.03
C LEU A 379 7.39 -2.62 5.55
N ARG A 380 6.90 -1.54 4.94
CA ARG A 380 6.45 -1.49 3.54
C ARG A 380 7.27 -0.50 2.74
N ALA A 381 7.33 -0.70 1.43
CA ALA A 381 7.97 0.24 0.52
C ALA A 381 7.25 1.61 0.51
N LEU A 382 8.02 2.70 0.57
CA LEU A 382 7.56 4.07 0.38
C LEU A 382 7.24 4.30 -1.11
N ASN A 383 6.07 4.85 -1.41
CA ASN A 383 5.56 4.90 -2.79
C ASN A 383 5.07 6.27 -3.27
N LYS A 384 5.11 7.31 -2.43
CA LYS A 384 4.84 8.70 -2.86
C LYS A 384 6.03 9.59 -2.57
N VAL A 385 6.46 10.32 -3.59
CA VAL A 385 7.48 11.37 -3.47
C VAL A 385 6.84 12.73 -3.63
N LYS A 386 7.24 13.67 -2.78
CA LYS A 386 7.03 15.10 -2.97
C LYS A 386 8.40 15.77 -3.00
N VAL A 387 8.71 16.42 -4.12
CA VAL A 387 9.93 17.20 -4.28
C VAL A 387 9.56 18.67 -4.12
N LEU A 388 10.32 19.39 -3.30
CA LEU A 388 10.14 20.81 -3.02
C LEU A 388 11.43 21.56 -3.34
N SER A 389 11.35 22.83 -3.72
CA SER A 389 12.51 23.72 -3.78
C SER A 389 12.96 24.14 -2.37
N ALA A 390 14.09 24.83 -2.27
CA ALA A 390 14.65 25.29 -0.99
C ALA A 390 13.66 26.13 -0.15
N ASP A 391 12.86 26.97 -0.81
CA ASP A 391 11.82 27.82 -0.21
C ASP A 391 10.50 27.07 0.10
N GLY A 392 10.40 25.80 -0.29
CA GLY A 392 9.21 24.96 -0.06
C GLY A 392 8.15 25.03 -1.17
N ALA A 393 8.42 25.74 -2.27
CA ALA A 393 7.59 25.71 -3.47
C ALA A 393 7.84 24.45 -4.32
N GLU A 394 7.14 24.32 -5.45
CA GLU A 394 7.44 23.27 -6.42
C GLU A 394 8.68 23.65 -7.27
N PRO A 395 9.66 22.75 -7.45
CA PRO A 395 10.82 23.04 -8.29
C PRO A 395 10.44 23.33 -9.75
N SER A 396 11.20 24.21 -10.39
CA SER A 396 10.99 24.59 -11.79
C SER A 396 11.13 23.41 -12.76
N GLN A 397 12.06 22.49 -12.46
CA GLN A 397 12.30 21.24 -13.17
C GLN A 397 12.74 20.18 -12.17
N TYR A 398 12.09 19.02 -12.20
CA TYR A 398 12.49 17.87 -11.42
C TYR A 398 11.89 16.61 -12.03
N GLY A 399 12.40 15.46 -11.65
CA GLY A 399 11.78 14.18 -11.95
C GLY A 399 12.11 13.18 -10.87
N TYR A 400 11.38 12.07 -10.84
CA TYR A 400 11.77 10.92 -10.03
C TYR A 400 11.19 9.65 -10.63
N VAL A 401 11.79 8.50 -10.31
CA VAL A 401 11.23 7.18 -10.59
C VAL A 401 11.47 6.30 -9.37
N LEU A 402 10.41 5.66 -8.89
CA LEU A 402 10.48 4.66 -7.83
C LEU A 402 10.39 3.24 -8.40
N GLY A 403 11.18 2.34 -7.83
CA GLY A 403 11.13 0.90 -8.09
C GLY A 403 9.88 0.24 -7.52
N LYS A 404 9.68 -1.04 -7.88
CA LYS A 404 8.62 -1.88 -7.30
C LYS A 404 9.15 -2.61 -6.06
N SER A 405 8.27 -2.86 -5.10
CA SER A 405 8.59 -3.62 -3.88
C SER A 405 9.13 -5.03 -4.13
N SER A 406 8.79 -5.68 -5.26
CA SER A 406 9.27 -7.04 -5.57
C SER A 406 10.74 -7.12 -6.01
N ILE A 407 11.35 -5.99 -6.41
CA ILE A 407 12.75 -5.91 -6.88
C ILE A 407 13.60 -5.06 -5.89
N GLY A 408 13.00 -4.66 -4.77
CA GLY A 408 13.59 -3.84 -3.73
C GLY A 408 13.16 -2.37 -3.76
N SER A 409 13.14 -1.77 -2.56
CA SER A 409 12.75 -0.39 -2.31
C SER A 409 13.85 0.63 -2.67
N VAL A 410 14.06 0.85 -3.98
CA VAL A 410 14.99 1.83 -4.54
C VAL A 410 14.30 2.87 -5.42
N GLY A 411 14.90 4.05 -5.56
CA GLY A 411 14.41 5.12 -6.43
C GLY A 411 15.52 6.01 -6.94
N VAL A 412 15.20 6.89 -7.87
CA VAL A 412 16.13 7.92 -8.37
C VAL A 412 15.39 9.25 -8.40
N ILE A 413 16.01 10.29 -7.85
CA ILE A 413 15.53 11.67 -7.96
C ILE A 413 16.39 12.39 -8.99
N TYR A 414 15.75 13.18 -9.85
CA TYR A 414 16.38 13.93 -10.91
C TYR A 414 16.21 15.44 -10.70
N GLY A 415 17.29 16.19 -10.93
CA GLY A 415 17.32 17.65 -10.95
C GLY A 415 18.06 18.17 -12.18
N PRO A 416 17.99 19.48 -12.48
CA PRO A 416 18.57 20.06 -13.68
C PRO A 416 20.10 19.88 -13.71
N ALA A 417 20.65 19.57 -14.88
CA ALA A 417 22.08 19.36 -15.05
C ALA A 417 22.88 20.68 -14.96
N ASP A 418 22.23 21.81 -15.26
CA ASP A 418 22.75 23.17 -15.13
C ASP A 418 22.21 23.89 -13.88
N ALA A 419 21.97 23.14 -12.80
CA ALA A 419 21.43 23.63 -11.54
C ALA A 419 22.25 24.80 -10.97
N ALA A 420 21.56 25.90 -10.64
CA ALA A 420 22.07 26.99 -9.83
C ALA A 420 21.88 26.68 -8.33
N ALA A 421 22.44 27.54 -7.46
CA ALA A 421 22.28 27.39 -6.01
C ALA A 421 20.80 27.40 -5.55
N ASP A 422 19.91 28.04 -6.32
CA ASP A 422 18.48 28.14 -6.04
C ASP A 422 17.69 26.87 -6.48
N ASP A 423 18.29 26.01 -7.30
CA ASP A 423 17.67 24.75 -7.77
C ASP A 423 17.82 23.59 -6.77
N ARG A 424 18.14 23.90 -5.52
CA ARG A 424 18.20 22.93 -4.43
C ARG A 424 16.84 22.31 -4.18
N VAL A 425 16.83 21.00 -3.98
CA VAL A 425 15.60 20.24 -3.75
C VAL A 425 15.57 19.59 -2.38
N LYS A 426 14.39 19.60 -1.76
CA LYS A 426 14.04 18.82 -0.57
C LYS A 426 13.13 17.68 -1.02
N VAL A 427 13.31 16.51 -0.45
CA VAL A 427 12.56 15.31 -0.84
C VAL A 427 11.80 14.78 0.35
N ILE A 428 10.50 14.61 0.21
CA ILE A 428 9.62 14.06 1.25
C ILE A 428 8.96 12.81 0.69
N LEU A 429 9.09 11.69 1.40
CA LEU A 429 8.55 10.40 1.01
C LEU A 429 7.47 9.94 1.99
N ASP A 430 6.25 9.73 1.49
CA ASP A 430 5.02 9.42 2.24
C ASP A 430 4.78 10.28 3.50
N GLY A 431 5.38 11.47 3.57
CA GLY A 431 5.32 12.35 4.73
C GLY A 431 6.13 11.88 5.95
N GLN A 432 7.00 10.87 5.78
CA GLN A 432 7.71 10.20 6.86
C GLN A 432 9.23 10.27 6.76
N LEU A 433 9.77 10.05 5.56
CA LEU A 433 11.20 10.19 5.31
C LEU A 433 11.42 11.58 4.67
N LEU A 434 12.03 12.48 5.44
CA LEU A 434 12.28 13.86 5.05
C LEU A 434 13.78 14.04 4.81
N LEU A 435 14.15 14.35 3.58
CA LEU A 435 15.50 14.72 3.17
C LEU A 435 15.51 16.23 2.94
N LEU A 436 15.96 16.96 3.95
CA LEU A 436 15.94 18.42 4.01
C LEU A 436 17.33 19.05 3.87
N ASN A 437 18.40 18.28 4.14
CA ASN A 437 19.76 18.80 4.28
C ASN A 437 19.80 19.90 5.36
N SER A 438 19.38 19.51 6.57
CA SER A 438 19.27 20.37 7.76
C SER A 438 20.66 20.73 8.28
N GLU A 439 20.88 22.01 8.58
CA GLU A 439 22.19 22.51 9.04
C GLU A 439 22.32 22.50 10.58
N GLY A 440 21.20 22.32 11.29
CA GLY A 440 21.15 22.30 12.74
C GLY A 440 19.72 22.47 13.28
N SER A 441 19.63 22.62 14.60
CA SER A 441 18.36 22.66 15.34
C SER A 441 18.14 23.95 16.15
N GLN A 442 18.97 24.99 15.95
CA GLN A 442 18.87 26.22 16.77
C GLN A 442 17.64 27.05 16.41
N SER A 443 17.16 26.95 15.18
CA SER A 443 15.93 27.60 14.72
C SER A 443 15.15 26.71 13.76
N GLU A 444 13.83 26.91 13.66
CA GLU A 444 13.03 26.15 12.69
C GLU A 444 13.47 26.41 11.23
N THR A 445 13.96 27.62 10.93
CA THR A 445 14.47 27.95 9.58
C THR A 445 15.69 27.12 9.21
N GLU A 446 16.65 27.00 10.13
CA GLU A 446 17.83 26.15 9.96
C GLU A 446 17.43 24.67 9.87
N ALA A 447 16.50 24.25 10.72
CA ALA A 447 16.05 22.87 10.81
C ALA A 447 15.25 22.41 9.57
N ARG A 448 14.56 23.33 8.90
CA ARG A 448 13.90 23.10 7.59
C ARG A 448 14.89 22.84 6.46
N GLY A 449 16.18 23.08 6.69
CA GLY A 449 17.29 22.77 5.80
C GLY A 449 17.34 23.61 4.53
N ARG A 450 18.49 23.54 3.85
CA ARG A 450 18.75 24.27 2.60
C ARG A 450 18.40 23.48 1.33
N GLY A 451 18.12 22.18 1.46
CA GLY A 451 17.93 21.26 0.33
C GLY A 451 19.24 20.81 -0.33
N PHE A 452 19.14 19.83 -1.22
CA PHE A 452 20.26 19.19 -1.91
C PHE A 452 20.46 19.78 -3.30
N LEU A 453 21.71 20.12 -3.63
CA LEU A 453 22.12 20.47 -4.98
C LEU A 453 22.57 19.19 -5.69
N LEU A 454 21.69 18.58 -6.50
CA LEU A 454 21.91 17.23 -7.04
C LEU A 454 23.11 17.09 -7.99
N THR A 455 23.68 18.18 -8.49
CA THR A 455 24.93 18.15 -9.27
C THR A 455 26.15 17.83 -8.42
N GLU A 456 26.13 18.18 -7.12
CA GLU A 456 27.27 18.03 -6.20
C GLU A 456 26.97 17.01 -5.09
N GLU A 457 25.75 17.03 -4.57
CA GLU A 457 25.29 16.27 -3.41
C GLU A 457 24.43 15.07 -3.84
N GLY A 458 24.40 14.02 -3.02
CA GLY A 458 23.60 12.81 -3.27
C GLY A 458 23.07 12.19 -1.98
N PHE A 459 22.24 11.14 -2.12
CA PHE A 459 21.52 10.53 -1.00
C PHE A 459 22.20 9.26 -0.45
N GLY A 460 23.53 9.18 -0.49
CA GLY A 460 24.27 7.95 -0.16
C GLY A 460 23.97 7.37 1.23
N ALA A 461 23.62 8.23 2.19
CA ALA A 461 23.23 7.86 3.55
C ALA A 461 21.76 8.24 3.86
N ALA A 462 20.85 8.01 2.91
CA ALA A 462 19.46 8.50 2.97
C ALA A 462 18.75 8.22 4.32
N THR A 463 18.87 7.01 4.86
CA THR A 463 18.24 6.64 6.13
C THR A 463 18.75 7.48 7.30
N LEU A 464 20.08 7.58 7.45
CA LEU A 464 20.69 8.37 8.53
C LEU A 464 20.47 9.87 8.32
N GLN A 465 20.60 10.34 7.07
CA GLN A 465 20.35 11.73 6.72
C GLN A 465 18.91 12.13 7.04
N ALA A 466 17.93 11.28 6.71
CA ALA A 466 16.54 11.52 7.04
C ALA A 466 16.30 11.52 8.55
N ALA A 467 16.90 10.57 9.29
CA ALA A 467 16.80 10.55 10.74
C ALA A 467 17.35 11.84 11.36
N ARG A 468 18.51 12.35 10.89
CA ARG A 468 19.09 13.62 11.34
C ARG A 468 18.24 14.83 10.97
N ASP A 469 17.74 14.88 9.73
CA ASP A 469 16.94 16.01 9.24
C ASP A 469 15.62 16.12 10.03
N VAL A 470 14.96 14.98 10.30
CA VAL A 470 13.76 14.92 11.13
C VAL A 470 14.10 15.25 12.59
N TRP A 471 15.17 14.68 13.13
CA TRP A 471 15.61 14.96 14.50
C TRP A 471 15.90 16.45 14.71
N ASN A 472 16.60 17.11 13.79
CA ASN A 472 16.86 18.55 13.90
C ASN A 472 15.57 19.37 13.87
N LEU A 473 14.62 18.99 13.01
CA LEU A 473 13.31 19.63 12.91
C LEU A 473 12.48 19.44 14.17
N ASP A 474 12.47 18.24 14.73
CA ASP A 474 11.81 17.93 15.99
C ASP A 474 12.48 18.63 17.17
N ALA A 475 13.81 18.69 17.21
CA ALA A 475 14.55 19.41 18.25
C ALA A 475 14.20 20.90 18.28
N ALA A 476 14.18 21.57 17.11
CA ALA A 476 13.79 22.97 17.01
C ALA A 476 12.33 23.19 17.47
N ARG A 477 11.41 22.33 17.06
CA ARG A 477 9.98 22.40 17.42
C ARG A 477 9.70 22.09 18.87
N LEU A 478 10.33 21.05 19.41
CA LEU A 478 10.26 20.68 20.83
C LEU A 478 10.87 21.76 21.72
N GLY A 479 11.96 22.40 21.27
CA GLY A 479 12.53 23.57 21.93
C GLY A 479 11.51 24.69 22.08
N VAL A 480 10.85 25.06 20.96
CA VAL A 480 9.75 26.05 20.96
C VAL A 480 8.61 25.62 21.89
N LEU A 481 8.14 24.38 21.82
CA LEU A 481 7.08 23.88 22.71
C LEU A 481 7.47 23.97 24.20
N LYS A 482 8.71 23.59 24.52
CA LYS A 482 9.25 23.60 25.89
C LYS A 482 9.38 25.00 26.47
N GLU A 483 9.85 25.96 25.69
CA GLU A 483 9.88 27.38 26.09
C GLU A 483 8.51 27.90 26.50
N HIS A 484 7.45 27.34 25.89
CA HIS A 484 6.06 27.71 26.14
C HIS A 484 5.36 26.78 27.15
N GLY A 485 6.12 25.93 27.86
CA GLY A 485 5.61 25.05 28.91
C GLY A 485 4.91 23.77 28.41
N ILE A 486 4.88 23.53 27.10
CA ILE A 486 4.30 22.34 26.50
C ILE A 486 5.39 21.27 26.43
N GLU A 487 5.40 20.37 27.42
CA GLU A 487 6.36 19.26 27.44
C GLU A 487 5.62 17.93 27.45
N ASN A 488 5.99 17.05 26.52
CA ASN A 488 5.52 15.68 26.46
C ASN A 488 6.70 14.76 26.77
N GLN A 489 6.74 14.20 27.98
CA GLN A 489 7.85 13.35 28.42
C GLN A 489 8.08 12.14 27.50
N ARG A 490 7.03 11.60 26.90
CA ARG A 490 7.14 10.49 25.94
C ARG A 490 7.91 10.94 24.69
N LEU A 491 7.56 12.09 24.12
CA LEU A 491 8.27 12.63 22.95
C LEU A 491 9.71 12.99 23.29
N THR A 492 9.95 13.62 24.45
CA THR A 492 11.31 13.93 24.92
C THR A 492 12.18 12.67 25.06
N ARG A 493 11.62 11.55 25.53
CA ARG A 493 12.34 10.26 25.61
C ARG A 493 12.64 9.66 24.24
N LEU A 494 11.65 9.62 23.34
CA LEU A 494 11.85 9.12 21.97
C LEU A 494 12.93 9.93 21.24
N HIS A 495 12.86 11.25 21.36
CA HIS A 495 13.81 12.18 20.75
C HIS A 495 15.24 12.02 21.31
N ALA A 496 15.38 11.79 22.63
CA ALA A 496 16.68 11.51 23.23
C ALA A 496 17.25 10.15 22.82
N GLN A 497 16.41 9.11 22.70
CA GLN A 497 16.83 7.80 22.20
C GLN A 497 17.26 7.85 20.73
N ALA A 498 16.57 8.63 19.91
CA ALA A 498 16.95 8.86 18.53
C ALA A 498 18.31 9.56 18.41
N ALA A 499 18.60 10.55 19.27
CA ALA A 499 19.91 11.20 19.32
C ALA A 499 21.05 10.21 19.58
N VAL A 500 20.85 9.27 20.51
CA VAL A 500 21.82 8.19 20.79
C VAL A 500 21.98 7.29 19.57
N ALA A 501 20.88 6.85 18.96
CA ALA A 501 20.95 5.98 17.78
C ALA A 501 21.63 6.65 16.57
N ILE A 502 21.46 7.96 16.38
CA ILE A 502 22.17 8.74 15.34
C ILE A 502 23.67 8.77 15.63
N ALA A 503 24.07 9.03 16.88
CA ALA A 503 25.48 9.07 17.28
C ALA A 503 26.17 7.69 17.14
N GLU A 504 25.48 6.61 17.49
CA GLU A 504 26.01 5.24 17.31
C GLU A 504 26.11 4.88 15.82
N ALA A 505 25.14 5.28 14.99
CA ALA A 505 25.23 5.11 13.54
C ALA A 505 26.43 5.87 12.94
N GLU A 506 26.68 7.09 13.41
CA GLU A 506 27.85 7.89 13.04
C GLU A 506 29.17 7.22 13.41
N ALA A 507 29.29 6.78 14.66
CA ALA A 507 30.47 6.10 15.15
C ALA A 507 30.73 4.79 14.38
N ALA A 508 29.68 4.02 14.08
CA ALA A 508 29.78 2.81 13.27
C ALA A 508 30.24 3.11 11.84
N ALA A 509 29.74 4.18 11.21
CA ALA A 509 30.17 4.62 9.89
C ALA A 509 31.65 5.04 9.86
N GLU A 510 32.11 5.79 10.87
CA GLU A 510 33.52 6.18 11.02
C GLU A 510 34.44 4.97 11.21
N GLN A 511 33.95 3.94 11.90
CA GLN A 511 34.66 2.67 12.12
C GLN A 511 34.50 1.67 10.97
N LEU A 512 33.76 2.00 9.91
CA LEU A 512 33.45 1.14 8.75
C LEU A 512 32.68 -0.15 9.12
N LYS A 513 31.91 -0.12 10.20
CA LYS A 513 31.05 -1.22 10.66
C LYS A 513 29.64 -1.09 10.06
N TRP A 514 29.48 -1.60 8.84
CA TRP A 514 28.27 -1.35 8.04
C TRP A 514 27.01 -2.06 8.56
N ASP A 515 27.16 -3.20 9.21
CA ASP A 515 26.09 -3.94 9.89
C ASP A 515 25.52 -3.12 11.06
N GLU A 516 26.39 -2.66 11.97
CA GLU A 516 26.02 -1.79 13.09
C GLU A 516 25.43 -0.45 12.56
N TYR A 517 26.03 0.14 11.53
CA TYR A 517 25.52 1.37 10.90
C TYR A 517 24.09 1.20 10.36
N VAL A 518 23.78 0.10 9.67
CA VAL A 518 22.44 -0.17 9.13
C VAL A 518 21.44 -0.37 10.27
N ALA A 519 21.79 -1.13 11.30
CA ALA A 519 20.93 -1.37 12.45
C ALA A 519 20.59 -0.06 13.19
N TRP A 520 21.62 0.75 13.51
CA TRP A 520 21.44 2.02 14.22
C TRP A 520 20.72 3.08 13.39
N SER A 521 21.01 3.20 12.09
CA SER A 521 20.30 4.14 11.21
C SER A 521 18.81 3.80 11.04
N ARG A 522 18.46 2.52 10.90
CA ARG A 522 17.07 2.05 10.87
C ARG A 522 16.36 2.31 12.20
N LYS A 523 17.05 2.10 13.32
CA LYS A 523 16.54 2.40 14.67
C LYS A 523 16.26 3.89 14.83
N ALA A 524 17.22 4.74 14.49
CA ALA A 524 17.08 6.19 14.54
C ALA A 524 15.88 6.68 13.72
N LEU A 525 15.80 6.26 12.44
CA LEU A 525 14.68 6.64 11.58
C LEU A 525 13.34 6.13 12.13
N GLY A 526 13.28 4.90 12.62
CA GLY A 526 12.04 4.34 13.20
C GLY A 526 11.53 5.08 14.43
N LEU A 527 12.43 5.56 15.30
CA LEU A 527 12.07 6.40 16.45
C LEU A 527 11.53 7.76 16.00
N GLU A 528 12.23 8.44 15.09
CA GLU A 528 11.83 9.76 14.56
C GLU A 528 10.53 9.69 13.74
N THR A 529 10.30 8.61 12.99
CA THR A 529 9.04 8.42 12.24
C THR A 529 7.83 8.28 13.16
N ARG A 530 8.03 7.94 14.45
CA ARG A 530 6.98 7.96 15.47
C ARG A 530 6.89 9.29 16.21
N ALA A 531 8.03 9.94 16.47
CA ALA A 531 8.06 11.22 17.17
C ALA A 531 7.47 12.35 16.31
N TYR A 532 7.89 12.48 15.06
CA TYR A 532 7.55 13.61 14.19
C TYR A 532 6.04 13.83 14.01
N PRO A 533 5.21 12.81 13.70
CA PRO A 533 3.76 13.02 13.60
C PRO A 533 3.12 13.45 14.91
N GLU A 534 3.64 12.99 16.06
CA GLU A 534 3.14 13.36 17.38
C GLU A 534 3.57 14.79 17.77
N VAL A 535 4.79 15.21 17.41
CA VAL A 535 5.27 16.60 17.56
C VAL A 535 4.41 17.54 16.71
N LEU A 536 4.21 17.20 15.44
CA LEU A 536 3.36 17.99 14.54
C LEU A 536 1.90 18.02 14.98
N ALA A 537 1.36 16.90 15.46
CA ALA A 537 0.01 16.84 16.01
C ALA A 537 -0.11 17.72 17.27
N THR A 538 0.90 17.74 18.13
CA THR A 538 0.92 18.61 19.32
C THR A 538 0.94 20.09 18.91
N LEU A 539 1.75 20.48 17.93
CA LEU A 539 1.76 21.84 17.39
C LEU A 539 0.41 22.23 16.77
N ASN A 540 -0.15 21.38 15.92
CA ASN A 540 -1.43 21.63 15.27
C ASN A 540 -2.59 21.66 16.29
N ASP A 541 -2.58 20.80 17.30
CA ASP A 541 -3.57 20.80 18.38
C ASP A 541 -3.53 22.14 19.13
N VAL A 542 -2.34 22.67 19.44
CA VAL A 542 -2.22 23.99 20.08
C VAL A 542 -2.80 25.13 19.20
N LEU A 543 -2.63 25.04 17.87
CA LEU A 543 -3.19 26.02 16.91
C LEU A 543 -4.72 25.89 16.75
N GLU A 544 -5.24 24.67 16.57
CA GLU A 544 -6.68 24.40 16.42
C GLU A 544 -7.47 24.83 17.67
N GLY A 545 -6.87 24.65 18.85
CA GLY A 545 -7.39 25.12 20.12
C GLY A 545 -7.72 26.59 20.19
N VAL A 546 -6.77 27.42 19.76
CA VAL A 546 -6.96 28.88 19.73
C VAL A 546 -8.16 29.23 18.88
N ILE A 547 -8.36 28.57 17.74
CA ILE A 547 -9.48 28.87 16.83
C ILE A 547 -10.82 28.64 17.55
N PHE A 548 -10.97 27.54 18.31
CA PHE A 548 -12.19 27.28 19.08
C PHE A 548 -12.42 28.32 20.19
N PHE A 549 -11.41 28.57 21.04
CA PHE A 549 -11.57 29.51 22.14
C PHE A 549 -11.76 30.95 21.65
N MET A 550 -11.15 31.33 20.52
CA MET A 550 -11.41 32.60 19.85
C MET A 550 -12.82 32.70 19.30
N ALA A 551 -13.38 31.62 18.75
CA ALA A 551 -14.79 31.61 18.37
C ALA A 551 -15.71 31.79 19.58
N LEU A 552 -15.34 31.22 20.75
CA LEU A 552 -16.08 31.37 22.01
C LEU A 552 -15.97 32.79 22.62
N LEU A 553 -14.91 33.55 22.29
CA LEU A 553 -14.76 34.94 22.74
C LEU A 553 -15.89 35.86 22.26
N LEU A 554 -16.42 35.64 21.05
CA LEU A 554 -17.50 36.46 20.49
C LEU A 554 -18.79 36.39 21.31
N PRO A 555 -19.39 35.21 21.57
CA PRO A 555 -20.56 35.12 22.43
C PRO A 555 -20.24 35.50 23.87
N ALA A 556 -19.03 35.20 24.39
CA ALA A 556 -18.65 35.61 25.74
C ALA A 556 -18.58 37.14 25.90
N ALA A 557 -17.99 37.84 24.94
CA ALA A 557 -17.94 39.30 24.92
C ALA A 557 -19.35 39.92 24.83
N PHE A 558 -20.22 39.31 24.01
CA PHE A 558 -21.61 39.74 23.88
C PHE A 558 -22.40 39.53 25.18
N PHE A 559 -22.35 38.35 25.78
CA PHE A 559 -23.06 38.09 27.04
C PHE A 559 -22.47 38.89 28.20
N GLY A 560 -21.15 39.07 28.23
CA GLY A 560 -20.46 39.91 29.20
C GLY A 560 -20.93 41.37 29.12
N GLU A 561 -21.05 41.94 27.91
CA GLU A 561 -21.57 43.30 27.73
C GLU A 561 -23.00 43.41 28.26
N ARG A 562 -23.85 42.43 27.94
CA ARG A 562 -25.26 42.41 28.37
C ARG A 562 -25.43 42.22 29.88
N LEU A 563 -24.51 41.52 30.53
CA LEU A 563 -24.54 41.26 31.96
C LEU A 563 -23.95 42.43 32.79
N LEU A 564 -22.84 43.01 32.35
CA LEU A 564 -22.08 44.03 33.10
C LEU A 564 -22.53 45.47 32.80
N PHE A 565 -22.67 45.85 31.53
CA PHE A 565 -22.93 47.24 31.13
C PHE A 565 -24.39 47.49 30.75
N ALA A 566 -24.99 46.56 30.00
CA ALA A 566 -26.38 46.58 29.56
C ALA A 566 -26.85 47.92 28.98
N ALA A 567 -26.04 48.54 28.13
CA ALA A 567 -26.36 49.84 27.56
C ALA A 567 -27.60 49.73 26.65
N ALA A 568 -28.46 50.75 26.61
CA ALA A 568 -29.61 50.78 25.71
C ALA A 568 -29.26 51.32 24.30
N ASP A 569 -28.26 52.20 24.20
CA ASP A 569 -27.78 52.76 22.93
C ASP A 569 -26.84 51.75 22.24
N ILE A 570 -27.14 51.41 20.98
CA ILE A 570 -26.35 50.48 20.16
C ILE A 570 -24.88 50.88 20.06
N ARG A 571 -24.56 52.18 20.08
CA ARG A 571 -23.17 52.67 20.03
C ARG A 571 -22.41 52.31 21.30
N ARG A 572 -23.07 52.44 22.46
CA ARG A 572 -22.51 52.08 23.76
C ARG A 572 -22.45 50.57 23.96
N GLN A 573 -23.42 49.83 23.42
CA GLN A 573 -23.37 48.36 23.37
C GLN A 573 -22.19 47.88 22.53
N LEU A 574 -21.98 48.46 21.35
CA LEU A 574 -20.87 48.10 20.48
C LEU A 574 -19.52 48.47 21.09
N ALA A 575 -19.44 49.61 21.77
CA ALA A 575 -18.24 50.03 22.51
C ALA A 575 -17.95 49.10 23.70
N GLY A 576 -18.98 48.72 24.48
CA GLY A 576 -18.84 47.79 25.61
C GLY A 576 -18.45 46.38 25.15
N PHE A 577 -19.07 45.89 24.08
CA PHE A 577 -18.72 44.63 23.43
C PHE A 577 -17.27 44.64 22.92
N GLY A 578 -16.88 45.68 22.18
CA GLY A 578 -15.52 45.81 21.65
C GLY A 578 -14.46 45.92 22.75
N LEU A 579 -14.74 46.65 23.83
CA LEU A 579 -13.85 46.76 24.99
C LEU A 579 -13.70 45.41 25.69
N LEU A 580 -14.80 44.69 25.92
CA LEU A 580 -14.77 43.39 26.59
C LEU A 580 -14.10 42.32 25.74
N LEU A 581 -14.34 42.33 24.43
CA LEU A 581 -13.65 41.48 23.46
C LEU A 581 -12.14 41.74 23.48
N LEU A 582 -11.71 43.02 23.42
CA LEU A 582 -10.30 43.39 23.49
C LEU A 582 -9.66 42.99 24.82
N ALA A 583 -10.37 43.17 25.93
CA ALA A 583 -9.88 42.81 27.26
C ALA A 583 -9.69 41.30 27.42
N ILE A 584 -10.70 40.49 27.04
CA ILE A 584 -10.54 39.03 27.11
C ILE A 584 -9.45 38.57 26.14
N TRP A 585 -9.41 39.13 24.93
CA TRP A 585 -8.36 38.80 23.96
C TRP A 585 -6.96 39.11 24.50
N LEU A 586 -6.75 40.27 25.14
CA LEU A 586 -5.45 40.63 25.72
C LEU A 586 -5.02 39.62 26.80
N ILE A 587 -5.96 39.19 27.65
CA ILE A 587 -5.70 38.17 28.67
C ILE A 587 -5.35 36.84 27.99
N LEU A 588 -6.15 36.42 27.01
CA LEU A 588 -5.93 35.17 26.28
C LEU A 588 -4.58 35.17 25.53
N ALA A 589 -4.20 36.29 24.91
CA ALA A 589 -2.95 36.44 24.17
C ALA A 589 -1.71 36.34 25.07
N GLN A 590 -1.81 36.72 26.35
CA GLN A 590 -0.70 36.56 27.31
C GLN A 590 -0.65 35.17 27.94
N VAL A 591 -1.78 34.47 27.94
CA VAL A 591 -1.96 33.23 28.69
C VAL A 591 -1.82 31.99 27.78
N HIS A 592 -2.29 32.07 26.54
CA HIS A 592 -2.29 30.94 25.60
C HIS A 592 -1.04 30.93 24.69
N PRO A 593 -0.29 29.82 24.64
CA PRO A 593 0.97 29.76 23.88
C PRO A 593 0.85 29.92 22.35
N ALA A 594 -0.30 29.60 21.72
CA ALA A 594 -0.39 29.66 20.26
C ALA A 594 -0.38 31.08 19.66
N PHE A 595 -0.58 32.13 20.47
CA PHE A 595 -0.41 33.51 20.00
C PHE A 595 1.07 33.90 19.81
N GLU A 596 2.00 33.13 20.39
CA GLU A 596 3.44 33.29 20.14
C GLU A 596 3.91 32.35 19.02
N LEU A 597 3.25 31.20 18.82
CA LEU A 597 3.53 30.24 17.74
C LEU A 597 3.00 30.68 16.36
N ALA A 598 1.87 31.38 16.32
CA ALA A 598 1.32 32.01 15.12
C ALA A 598 1.56 33.52 15.16
N GLU A 599 1.47 34.23 14.02
CA GLU A 599 1.51 35.69 14.04
C GLU A 599 0.23 36.25 14.72
N PRO A 600 0.30 36.77 15.98
CA PRO A 600 -0.90 37.06 16.77
C PRO A 600 -1.78 38.14 16.15
N LEU A 601 -1.17 39.05 15.38
CA LEU A 601 -1.86 40.10 14.65
C LEU A 601 -2.69 39.56 13.48
N VAL A 602 -2.21 38.53 12.77
CA VAL A 602 -2.93 37.90 11.66
C VAL A 602 -4.16 37.18 12.18
N VAL A 603 -4.00 36.44 13.28
CA VAL A 603 -5.09 35.71 13.94
C VAL A 603 -6.16 36.69 14.45
N LEU A 604 -5.77 37.77 15.13
CA LEU A 604 -6.69 38.83 15.55
C LEU A 604 -7.40 39.48 14.37
N LEU A 605 -6.67 39.82 13.29
CA LEU A 605 -7.22 40.47 12.10
C LEU A 605 -8.24 39.56 11.39
N ALA A 606 -7.94 38.27 11.25
CA ALA A 606 -8.85 37.29 10.65
C ALA A 606 -10.17 37.20 11.42
N PHE A 607 -10.11 37.12 12.76
CA PHE A 607 -11.30 37.10 13.61
C PHE A 607 -12.06 38.43 13.62
N ALA A 608 -11.35 39.57 13.63
CA ALA A 608 -11.97 40.89 13.54
C ALA A 608 -12.71 41.07 12.21
N ILE A 609 -12.11 40.66 11.09
CA ILE A 609 -12.74 40.66 9.77
C ILE A 609 -13.98 39.76 9.77
N MET A 610 -13.89 38.55 10.34
CA MET A 610 -15.03 37.63 10.45
C MET A 610 -16.17 38.20 11.29
N ALA A 611 -15.87 38.80 12.45
CA ALA A 611 -16.87 39.43 13.31
C ALA A 611 -17.53 40.65 12.64
N MET A 612 -16.73 41.48 11.96
CA MET A 612 -17.24 42.60 11.16
C MET A 612 -18.11 42.10 10.00
N ALA A 613 -17.70 41.06 9.29
CA ALA A 613 -18.47 40.47 8.20
C ALA A 613 -19.80 39.89 8.70
N ALA A 614 -19.80 39.16 9.82
CA ALA A 614 -20.99 38.62 10.46
C ALA A 614 -21.94 39.74 10.93
N PHE A 615 -21.40 40.82 11.49
CA PHE A 615 -22.18 41.99 11.89
C PHE A 615 -22.80 42.70 10.67
N VAL A 616 -22.01 42.94 9.62
CA VAL A 616 -22.50 43.53 8.37
C VAL A 616 -23.59 42.66 7.76
N LEU A 617 -23.41 41.33 7.75
CA LEU A 617 -24.42 40.37 7.30
C LEU A 617 -25.68 40.43 8.15
N PHE A 618 -25.56 40.44 9.48
CA PHE A 618 -26.69 40.56 10.40
C PHE A 618 -27.45 41.87 10.20
N MET A 619 -26.74 42.98 10.02
CA MET A 619 -27.33 44.28 9.72
C MET A 619 -28.03 44.28 8.36
N LEU A 620 -27.43 43.67 7.34
CA LEU A 620 -28.00 43.52 5.99
C LEU A 620 -29.28 42.70 6.04
N VAL A 621 -29.25 41.52 6.68
CA VAL A 621 -30.43 40.66 6.86
C VAL A 621 -31.49 41.37 7.70
N GLY A 622 -31.10 42.06 8.77
CA GLY A 622 -32.03 42.84 9.60
C GLY A 622 -32.70 43.97 8.82
N ARG A 623 -31.95 44.69 7.97
CA ARG A 623 -32.48 45.75 7.12
C ARG A 623 -33.34 45.18 5.99
N PHE A 624 -32.90 44.11 5.36
CA PHE A 624 -33.64 43.38 4.33
C PHE A 624 -34.97 42.87 4.88
N ASN A 625 -34.97 42.24 6.06
CA ASN A 625 -36.19 41.77 6.72
C ASN A 625 -37.13 42.94 7.08
N ARG A 626 -36.62 44.09 7.54
CA ARG A 626 -37.44 45.28 7.79
C ARG A 626 -38.08 45.82 6.51
N VAL A 627 -37.31 45.88 5.42
CA VAL A 627 -37.78 46.36 4.11
C VAL A 627 -38.77 45.38 3.49
N MET A 628 -38.50 44.07 3.57
CA MET A 628 -39.39 43.01 3.11
C MET A 628 -40.69 42.96 3.92
N ALA A 629 -40.63 43.16 5.23
CA ALA A 629 -41.82 43.26 6.08
C ALA A 629 -42.68 44.49 5.71
N GLN A 630 -42.04 45.62 5.38
CA GLN A 630 -42.75 46.81 4.89
C GLN A 630 -43.39 46.55 3.51
N HIS A 631 -42.71 45.84 2.60
CA HIS A 631 -43.24 45.50 1.27
C HIS A 631 -44.35 44.42 1.31
N GLN A 632 -44.23 43.38 2.14
CA GLN A 632 -45.24 42.32 2.28
C GLN A 632 -46.52 42.80 2.98
N SER A 633 -46.44 43.86 3.80
CA SER A 633 -47.62 44.46 4.44
C SER A 633 -48.64 45.06 3.46
N GLN A 634 -48.26 45.26 2.19
CA GLN A 634 -49.10 45.88 1.17
C GLN A 634 -49.84 44.89 0.26
N GLN A 635 -49.51 43.59 0.26
CA GLN A 635 -50.10 42.65 -0.73
C GLN A 635 -50.77 41.37 -0.18
N THR A 636 -50.58 40.96 1.08
CA THR A 636 -51.27 39.74 1.57
C THR A 636 -51.53 39.77 3.08
N ARG A 637 -52.79 39.99 3.49
CA ARG A 637 -53.29 39.62 4.82
C ARG A 637 -53.37 38.09 4.88
N VAL A 638 -52.30 37.41 5.31
CA VAL A 638 -52.24 36.17 6.11
C VAL A 638 -50.76 35.71 6.07
N HIS A 639 -50.19 35.38 7.23
CA HIS A 639 -48.79 34.97 7.54
C HIS A 639 -47.87 36.04 8.19
N ALA A 640 -48.40 36.87 9.09
CA ALA A 640 -47.59 37.62 10.07
C ALA A 640 -47.17 36.78 11.31
N GLN A 641 -47.44 35.47 11.31
CA GLN A 641 -47.21 34.62 12.50
C GLN A 641 -45.79 34.08 12.60
N ASP A 642 -45.02 33.93 11.51
CA ASP A 642 -43.68 33.32 11.57
C ASP A 642 -42.54 34.34 11.84
N LEU A 643 -42.65 35.58 11.33
CA LEU A 643 -41.75 36.70 11.69
C LEU A 643 -41.89 37.11 13.18
N SER A 644 -43.08 36.94 13.75
CA SER A 644 -43.37 37.18 15.17
C SER A 644 -42.60 36.21 16.08
N ARG A 645 -42.52 34.91 15.73
CA ARG A 645 -41.88 33.90 16.59
C ARG A 645 -40.40 34.18 16.83
N MET A 646 -39.62 34.49 15.80
CA MET A 646 -38.19 34.81 15.96
C MET A 646 -37.96 36.07 16.80
N SER A 647 -38.79 37.11 16.63
CA SER A 647 -38.69 38.35 17.40
C SER A 647 -39.12 38.17 18.87
N ALA A 648 -40.14 37.36 19.12
CA ALA A 648 -40.60 36.99 20.46
C ALA A 648 -39.59 36.09 21.18
N SER A 649 -38.98 35.14 20.47
CA SER A 649 -37.86 34.33 20.96
C SER A 649 -36.66 35.21 21.31
N TYR A 650 -36.27 36.15 20.44
CA TYR A 650 -35.19 37.08 20.75
C TYR A 650 -35.50 37.94 21.98
N ALA A 651 -36.71 38.47 22.10
CA ALA A 651 -37.15 39.26 23.25
C ALA A 651 -37.16 38.43 24.55
N ALA A 652 -37.65 37.18 24.49
CA ALA A 652 -37.60 36.25 25.62
C ALA A 652 -36.15 35.93 26.00
N PHE A 653 -35.28 35.66 25.03
CA PHE A 653 -33.87 35.39 25.29
C PHE A 653 -33.17 36.58 25.98
N MET A 654 -33.39 37.79 25.48
CA MET A 654 -32.86 39.02 26.08
C MET A 654 -33.43 39.31 27.47
N LEU A 655 -34.69 38.97 27.72
CA LEU A 655 -35.32 39.09 29.03
C LEU A 655 -34.71 38.11 30.05
N GLY A 656 -34.30 36.91 29.61
CA GLY A 656 -33.56 35.93 30.43
C GLY A 656 -32.23 36.49 30.92
N ILE A 657 -31.43 37.07 30.00
CA ILE A 657 -30.17 37.75 30.35
C ILE A 657 -30.42 38.89 31.35
N SER A 658 -31.49 39.68 31.13
CA SER A 658 -31.84 40.77 32.05
C SER A 658 -32.27 40.30 33.44
N ASN A 659 -32.82 39.09 33.59
CA ASN A 659 -33.23 38.54 34.88
C ASN A 659 -32.02 38.14 35.74
N MET A 660 -30.96 37.64 35.13
CA MET A 660 -29.70 37.30 35.80
C MET A 660 -29.11 38.51 36.56
N ARG A 661 -29.20 39.71 35.98
CA ARG A 661 -28.71 40.95 36.61
C ARG A 661 -29.50 41.35 37.86
N ARG A 662 -30.78 40.98 37.95
CA ARG A 662 -31.63 41.32 39.11
C ARG A 662 -31.25 40.50 40.36
N ARG A 663 -30.44 39.45 40.23
CA ARG A 663 -30.01 38.55 41.32
C ARG A 663 -28.48 38.35 41.30
N PRO A 664 -27.68 39.41 41.55
CA PRO A 664 -26.24 39.39 41.31
C PRO A 664 -25.49 38.33 42.13
N LEU A 665 -25.87 38.10 43.39
CA LEU A 665 -25.23 37.10 44.25
C LEU A 665 -25.37 35.67 43.71
N ARG A 666 -26.57 35.32 43.22
CA ARG A 666 -26.83 33.97 42.68
C ARG A 666 -26.11 33.76 41.37
N THR A 667 -26.24 34.74 40.46
CA THR A 667 -25.57 34.72 39.16
C THR A 667 -24.05 34.65 39.33
N GLY A 668 -23.49 35.38 40.30
CA GLY A 668 -22.07 35.32 40.64
C GLY A 668 -21.63 33.95 41.19
N LEU A 669 -22.38 33.37 42.14
CA LEU A 669 -22.04 32.07 42.74
C LEU A 669 -22.14 30.93 41.72
N THR A 670 -23.21 30.88 40.93
CA THR A 670 -23.40 29.87 39.87
C THR A 670 -22.32 29.97 38.79
N LEU A 671 -21.98 31.18 38.35
CA LEU A 671 -20.89 31.41 37.41
C LEU A 671 -19.54 31.00 37.99
N ALA A 672 -19.26 31.30 39.28
CA ALA A 672 -18.04 30.88 39.95
C ALA A 672 -17.95 29.36 40.08
N THR A 673 -19.05 28.68 40.43
CA THR A 673 -19.11 27.21 40.46
C THR A 673 -18.79 26.62 39.09
N LEU A 674 -19.40 27.13 38.01
CA LEU A 674 -19.14 26.65 36.65
C LEU A 674 -17.71 26.93 36.17
N THR A 675 -17.16 28.08 36.54
CA THR A 675 -15.76 28.45 36.28
C THR A 675 -14.81 27.46 36.94
N LEU A 676 -15.00 27.19 38.24
CA LEU A 676 -14.18 26.23 39.00
C LEU A 676 -14.35 24.80 38.50
N LEU A 677 -15.55 24.43 38.07
CA LEU A 677 -15.84 23.11 37.53
C LEU A 677 -15.17 22.88 36.18
N THR A 678 -15.28 23.86 35.28
CA THR A 678 -14.56 23.87 34.01
C THR A 678 -13.06 23.79 34.25
N PHE A 679 -12.53 24.63 35.15
CA PHE A 679 -11.12 24.59 35.56
C PHE A 679 -10.69 23.19 36.04
N THR A 680 -11.48 22.56 36.90
CA THR A 680 -11.20 21.22 37.45
C THR A 680 -11.19 20.18 36.33
N LEU A 681 -12.20 20.18 35.44
CA LEU A 681 -12.28 19.23 34.34
C LEU A 681 -11.11 19.38 33.36
N LEU A 682 -10.74 20.61 33.03
CA LEU A 682 -9.57 20.93 32.18
C LEU A 682 -8.24 20.55 32.85
N SER A 683 -8.16 20.63 34.19
CA SER A 683 -6.97 20.19 34.92
C SER A 683 -6.84 18.66 34.94
N PHE A 684 -7.95 17.90 34.95
CA PHE A 684 -7.91 16.44 34.93
C PHE A 684 -7.66 15.85 33.53
N THR A 685 -7.99 16.56 32.45
CA THR A 685 -7.58 16.17 31.08
C THR A 685 -6.07 16.21 30.86
N SER A 686 -5.32 16.72 31.84
CA SER A 686 -3.88 16.96 31.80
C SER A 686 -3.00 15.80 32.29
N PHE A 687 -3.58 14.72 32.83
CA PHE A 687 -2.79 13.63 33.44
C PHE A 687 -2.03 12.79 32.41
N GLU A 688 -0.82 12.35 32.80
CA GLU A 688 0.20 11.70 31.96
C GLU A 688 -0.32 10.50 31.14
N GLN A 689 -0.12 10.57 29.82
CA GLN A 689 -0.22 9.41 28.94
C GLN A 689 1.09 8.60 29.02
N GLN A 690 1.11 7.52 29.80
CA GLN A 690 2.24 6.60 29.81
C GLN A 690 2.27 5.73 28.54
N ILE A 691 3.48 5.43 28.06
CA ILE A 691 3.71 4.46 26.99
C ILE A 691 3.28 3.10 27.51
N ARG A 692 2.17 2.56 26.99
CA ARG A 692 1.85 1.14 27.12
C ARG A 692 1.52 0.60 25.75
N TYR A 693 2.27 -0.42 25.34
CA TYR A 693 1.92 -1.25 24.19
C TYR A 693 0.64 -2.01 24.51
N ALA A 694 -0.15 -2.31 23.49
CA ALA A 694 -1.25 -3.25 23.63
C ALA A 694 -0.63 -4.64 23.82
N SER A 695 -0.78 -5.18 25.03
CA SER A 695 -0.33 -6.53 25.37
C SER A 695 -1.55 -7.40 25.65
N PHE A 696 -1.73 -8.44 24.85
CA PHE A 696 -2.78 -9.42 25.06
C PHE A 696 -2.15 -10.77 25.32
N ARG A 697 -2.43 -11.34 26.49
CA ARG A 697 -1.98 -12.68 26.81
C ARG A 697 -2.84 -13.67 26.06
N LEU A 698 -2.20 -14.58 25.33
CA LEU A 698 -2.89 -15.67 24.65
C LEU A 698 -3.10 -16.83 25.63
N SER A 699 -4.14 -17.64 25.39
CA SER A 699 -4.56 -18.70 26.30
C SER A 699 -3.67 -19.95 26.27
N HIS A 700 -2.89 -20.12 25.20
CA HIS A 700 -2.01 -21.28 24.99
C HIS A 700 -0.58 -21.02 25.47
N THR A 701 0.22 -22.09 25.47
CA THR A 701 1.65 -22.06 25.81
C THR A 701 2.50 -21.95 24.56
N GLY A 702 3.56 -21.15 24.61
CA GLY A 702 4.47 -20.95 23.47
C GLY A 702 5.41 -22.12 23.25
N ALA A 703 5.70 -22.44 21.99
CA ALA A 703 6.61 -23.51 21.60
C ALA A 703 8.08 -23.23 21.98
N TYR A 704 8.51 -21.96 21.98
CA TYR A 704 9.87 -21.56 22.31
C TYR A 704 9.93 -20.15 22.93
N PRO A 705 10.98 -19.84 23.72
CA PRO A 705 11.25 -18.45 24.10
C PRO A 705 11.78 -17.69 22.88
N GLY A 706 11.07 -16.64 22.45
CA GLY A 706 11.37 -16.04 21.17
C GLY A 706 10.27 -15.12 20.64
N ILE A 707 10.36 -14.85 19.34
CA ILE A 707 9.36 -14.08 18.60
C ILE A 707 8.94 -14.77 17.32
N LEU A 708 7.72 -14.49 16.90
CA LEU A 708 7.21 -14.78 15.58
C LEU A 708 6.70 -13.47 14.96
N ILE A 709 7.25 -13.15 13.78
CA ILE A 709 6.85 -12.02 12.94
C ILE A 709 6.06 -12.60 11.76
N ARG A 710 4.79 -12.23 11.65
CA ARG A 710 3.95 -12.51 10.49
C ARG A 710 2.83 -11.49 10.37
N ASP A 711 2.23 -11.43 9.18
CA ASP A 711 0.98 -10.71 8.98
C ASP A 711 -0.20 -11.43 9.64
N ARG A 712 -1.21 -10.68 10.14
CA ARG A 712 -2.40 -11.25 10.82
C ARG A 712 -3.25 -12.11 9.89
N GLY A 713 -3.31 -11.77 8.60
CA GLY A 713 -4.04 -12.46 7.55
C GLY A 713 -3.18 -13.44 6.73
N TRP A 714 -1.95 -13.73 7.16
CA TRP A 714 -0.97 -14.52 6.40
C TRP A 714 -0.63 -13.94 5.02
N GLU A 715 -0.76 -12.62 4.83
CA GLU A 715 -0.26 -11.94 3.64
C GLU A 715 1.26 -12.14 3.48
N ARG A 716 1.76 -11.98 2.24
CA ARG A 716 3.18 -12.17 1.94
C ARG A 716 4.00 -11.09 2.65
N LEU A 717 5.04 -11.51 3.37
CA LEU A 717 6.00 -10.56 3.94
C LEU A 717 6.93 -10.05 2.83
N THR A 718 7.24 -8.76 2.90
CA THR A 718 8.17 -8.11 1.98
C THR A 718 9.62 -8.49 2.32
N PRO A 719 10.55 -8.52 1.34
CA PRO A 719 11.98 -8.68 1.63
C PRO A 719 12.49 -7.63 2.62
N GLU A 720 11.92 -6.42 2.60
CA GLU A 720 12.30 -5.35 3.52
C GLU A 720 11.89 -5.63 4.97
N ALA A 721 10.78 -6.33 5.21
CA ALA A 721 10.41 -6.76 6.55
C ALA A 721 11.42 -7.77 7.11
N LEU A 722 11.91 -8.69 6.26
CA LEU A 722 12.97 -9.63 6.60
C LEU A 722 14.28 -8.90 6.94
N ASP A 723 14.72 -7.97 6.09
CA ASP A 723 15.93 -7.18 6.33
C ASP A 723 15.90 -6.45 7.68
N TYR A 724 14.75 -5.88 8.06
CA TYR A 724 14.58 -5.20 9.35
C TYR A 724 14.65 -6.17 10.52
N ALA A 725 14.01 -7.34 10.40
CA ALA A 725 14.08 -8.39 11.40
C ALA A 725 15.52 -8.90 11.58
N GLU A 726 16.21 -9.21 10.48
CA GLU A 726 17.61 -9.67 10.47
C GLU A 726 18.54 -8.65 11.13
N SER A 727 18.42 -7.37 10.76
CA SER A 727 19.29 -6.32 11.32
C SER A 727 19.14 -6.11 12.83
N HIS A 728 18.03 -6.56 13.44
CA HIS A 728 17.80 -6.41 14.88
C HIS A 728 17.97 -7.72 15.66
N PHE A 729 17.46 -8.82 15.12
CA PHE A 729 17.39 -10.10 15.83
C PHE A 729 18.41 -11.13 15.32
N GLY A 730 19.08 -10.90 14.18
CA GLY A 730 19.96 -11.89 13.54
C GLY A 730 21.14 -12.33 14.42
N GLY A 731 21.62 -11.46 15.31
CA GLY A 731 22.68 -11.78 16.29
C GLY A 731 22.17 -12.29 17.64
N SER A 732 20.86 -12.40 17.84
CA SER A 732 20.23 -12.65 19.15
C SER A 732 19.80 -14.11 19.35
N GLY A 733 20.00 -14.98 18.37
CA GLY A 733 19.57 -16.38 18.45
C GLY A 733 19.53 -17.07 17.10
N TRP A 734 18.70 -18.11 17.01
CA TRP A 734 18.42 -18.81 15.75
C TRP A 734 17.23 -18.14 15.07
N MET A 735 17.40 -17.74 13.81
CA MET A 735 16.36 -17.09 13.00
C MET A 735 15.97 -18.00 11.84
N GLY A 736 14.68 -18.34 11.77
CA GLY A 736 14.09 -19.19 10.75
C GLY A 736 13.26 -18.37 9.78
N ARG A 737 13.54 -18.50 8.48
CA ARG A 737 12.71 -17.92 7.41
C ARG A 737 11.75 -18.98 6.90
N ARG A 738 10.48 -18.63 6.76
CA ARG A 738 9.46 -19.58 6.29
C ARG A 738 8.70 -19.05 5.11
N GLY A 739 8.65 -19.85 4.06
CA GLY A 739 7.92 -19.54 2.84
C GLY A 739 6.91 -20.62 2.51
N TRP A 740 5.90 -20.23 1.74
CA TRP A 740 4.92 -21.16 1.19
C TRP A 740 4.86 -21.06 -0.33
N TYR A 741 4.66 -22.20 -0.96
CA TYR A 741 4.14 -22.30 -2.32
C TYR A 741 2.84 -23.09 -2.26
N ALA A 742 1.71 -22.39 -2.35
CA ALA A 742 0.38 -22.99 -2.37
C ALA A 742 -0.55 -22.10 -3.20
N THR A 743 -1.60 -22.68 -3.75
CA THR A 743 -2.52 -21.93 -4.63
C THR A 743 -3.33 -20.92 -3.84
N GLU A 744 -3.25 -19.66 -4.23
CA GLU A 744 -4.09 -18.59 -3.70
C GLU A 744 -5.32 -18.42 -4.61
N GLY A 745 -6.52 -18.24 -4.03
CA GLY A 745 -7.68 -17.74 -4.79
C GLY A 745 -8.67 -18.76 -5.39
N GLY A 746 -8.86 -19.93 -4.78
CA GLY A 746 -10.03 -20.78 -5.08
C GLY A 746 -9.78 -21.95 -6.02
N LYS A 747 -8.57 -22.02 -6.60
CA LYS A 747 -8.21 -23.05 -7.58
C LYS A 747 -7.35 -24.11 -6.90
N GLY A 748 -7.68 -25.39 -7.04
CA GLY A 748 -6.82 -26.46 -6.59
C GLY A 748 -5.64 -26.62 -7.56
N SER A 749 -4.46 -26.12 -7.22
CA SER A 749 -3.23 -26.58 -7.88
C SER A 749 -2.66 -27.76 -7.10
N TRP A 750 -2.09 -28.71 -7.83
CA TRP A 750 -1.29 -29.77 -7.25
C TRP A 750 0.06 -29.83 -7.91
N ILE A 751 1.00 -30.35 -7.14
CA ILE A 751 2.39 -30.48 -7.49
C ILE A 751 2.62 -31.96 -7.71
N SER A 752 3.10 -32.30 -8.90
CA SER A 752 3.50 -33.68 -9.20
C SER A 752 4.85 -33.92 -8.53
N VAL A 753 4.92 -34.96 -7.70
CA VAL A 753 6.16 -35.48 -7.13
C VAL A 753 6.35 -36.85 -7.75
N ALA A 754 7.44 -37.07 -8.48
CA ALA A 754 7.65 -38.30 -9.24
C ALA A 754 8.96 -39.00 -8.86
N ALA A 755 8.96 -40.33 -8.89
CA ALA A 755 10.14 -41.15 -8.67
C ALA A 755 9.96 -42.53 -9.31
N ALA A 756 10.96 -42.99 -10.06
CA ALA A 756 11.02 -44.34 -10.64
C ALA A 756 9.71 -44.80 -11.35
N GLY A 757 9.03 -43.88 -12.04
CA GLY A 757 7.76 -44.14 -12.76
C GLY A 757 6.48 -44.05 -11.91
N ASN A 758 6.58 -43.85 -10.60
CA ASN A 758 5.45 -43.53 -9.72
C ASN A 758 5.33 -42.02 -9.56
N ALA A 759 4.10 -41.50 -9.48
CA ALA A 759 3.84 -40.09 -9.22
C ALA A 759 2.75 -39.91 -8.18
N VAL A 760 2.98 -39.00 -7.23
CA VAL A 760 2.03 -38.61 -6.18
C VAL A 760 1.75 -37.11 -6.28
N ARG A 761 0.60 -36.69 -5.76
CA ARG A 761 0.16 -35.29 -5.76
C ARG A 761 0.40 -34.66 -4.39
N ALA A 762 1.11 -33.54 -4.36
CA ALA A 762 1.15 -32.64 -3.23
C ALA A 762 0.27 -31.41 -3.49
N THR A 763 -0.22 -30.75 -2.45
CA THR A 763 -1.10 -29.56 -2.53
C THR A 763 -0.33 -28.26 -2.21
N GLY A 764 0.88 -28.36 -1.69
CA GLY A 764 1.76 -27.23 -1.46
C GLY A 764 3.21 -27.64 -1.13
N LEU A 765 4.10 -26.65 -1.11
CA LEU A 765 5.45 -26.77 -0.60
C LEU A 765 5.63 -25.84 0.62
N LEU A 766 6.37 -26.32 1.60
CA LEU A 766 6.83 -25.56 2.76
C LEU A 766 8.34 -25.36 2.65
N GLY A 767 8.77 -24.11 2.63
CA GLY A 767 10.20 -23.73 2.59
C GLY A 767 10.68 -23.33 3.97
N LEU A 768 11.71 -24.02 4.48
CA LEU A 768 12.29 -23.78 5.81
C LEU A 768 13.81 -23.61 5.71
N THR A 769 14.40 -22.79 6.57
CA THR A 769 15.86 -22.70 6.73
C THR A 769 16.35 -23.77 7.72
N PRO A 770 17.64 -24.18 7.69
CA PRO A 770 18.22 -25.13 8.64
C PRO A 770 17.99 -24.78 10.11
N GLU A 771 17.95 -23.49 10.45
CA GLU A 771 17.73 -22.96 11.80
C GLU A 771 16.38 -23.37 12.40
N GLU A 772 15.41 -23.78 11.57
CA GLU A 772 14.10 -24.19 12.03
C GLU A 772 14.15 -25.42 12.95
N ALA A 773 15.15 -26.30 12.76
CA ALA A 773 15.40 -27.42 13.66
C ALA A 773 15.69 -26.96 15.10
N GLN A 774 16.30 -25.79 15.28
CA GLN A 774 16.52 -25.22 16.60
C GLN A 774 15.32 -24.43 17.11
N ILE A 775 14.38 -24.00 16.26
CA ILE A 775 13.26 -23.14 16.66
C ILE A 775 12.05 -23.97 17.09
N THR A 776 11.45 -24.70 16.16
CA THR A 776 10.27 -25.54 16.43
C THR A 776 10.61 -27.02 16.61
N GLU A 777 11.89 -27.39 16.48
CA GLU A 777 12.35 -28.77 16.61
C GLU A 777 11.66 -29.69 15.60
N VAL A 778 11.42 -29.15 14.40
CA VAL A 778 10.74 -29.83 13.29
C VAL A 778 11.48 -31.10 12.86
N ASP A 779 12.79 -31.18 13.09
CA ASP A 779 13.62 -32.36 12.85
C ASP A 779 13.18 -33.59 13.67
N LYS A 780 12.53 -33.39 14.83
CA LYS A 780 11.97 -34.49 15.65
C LYS A 780 10.77 -35.18 15.01
N SER A 781 10.16 -34.57 14.00
CA SER A 781 9.11 -35.20 13.20
C SER A 781 9.67 -36.25 12.23
N LEU A 782 10.99 -36.25 11.97
CA LEU A 782 11.62 -37.19 11.05
C LEU A 782 11.64 -38.61 11.65
N VAL A 783 11.15 -39.57 10.87
CA VAL A 783 11.25 -41.01 11.17
C VAL A 783 12.49 -41.64 10.55
N ALA A 784 13.04 -41.01 9.51
CA ALA A 784 14.28 -41.41 8.85
C ALA A 784 15.01 -40.19 8.27
N GLY A 785 16.34 -40.26 8.21
CA GLY A 785 17.19 -39.25 7.57
C GLY A 785 17.60 -38.10 8.49
N SER A 786 17.81 -36.92 7.92
CA SER A 786 18.26 -35.72 8.64
C SER A 786 17.59 -34.45 8.12
N PHE A 787 17.56 -33.39 8.93
CA PHE A 787 17.10 -32.07 8.49
C PHE A 787 18.15 -31.36 7.62
N PHE A 788 17.77 -30.27 6.97
CA PHE A 788 18.61 -29.51 6.04
C PHE A 788 19.89 -28.95 6.70
N VAL A 789 20.94 -28.78 5.90
CA VAL A 789 22.22 -28.19 6.35
C VAL A 789 22.48 -26.83 5.73
N ALA A 790 21.97 -26.58 4.53
CA ALA A 790 22.06 -25.28 3.84
C ALA A 790 20.69 -24.85 3.27
N ASP A 791 20.53 -23.55 3.04
CA ASP A 791 19.30 -22.96 2.48
C ASP A 791 19.08 -23.31 0.99
N ASP A 792 20.15 -23.63 0.25
CA ASP A 792 20.19 -23.79 -1.20
C ASP A 792 20.52 -25.22 -1.67
N GLU A 793 20.52 -26.20 -0.75
CA GLU A 793 20.79 -27.58 -1.10
C GLU A 793 19.67 -28.21 -1.97
N GLY A 794 20.06 -29.09 -2.90
CA GLY A 794 19.13 -29.79 -3.79
C GLY A 794 18.44 -30.99 -3.13
N THR A 795 17.79 -30.76 -1.99
CA THR A 795 17.16 -31.83 -1.19
C THR A 795 15.70 -31.53 -0.87
N CYS A 796 14.97 -32.55 -0.42
CA CYS A 796 13.63 -32.40 0.13
C CYS A 796 13.39 -33.36 1.30
N ILE A 797 12.37 -33.05 2.09
CA ILE A 797 11.79 -33.95 3.09
C ILE A 797 10.37 -34.30 2.66
N LEU A 798 10.06 -35.59 2.64
CA LEU A 798 8.77 -36.12 2.22
C LEU A 798 7.95 -36.60 3.44
N PRO A 799 6.62 -36.40 3.44
CA PRO A 799 5.74 -37.09 4.38
C PRO A 799 5.81 -38.61 4.18
N LEU A 800 5.65 -39.37 5.27
CA LEU A 800 5.74 -40.84 5.26
C LEU A 800 4.81 -41.48 4.23
N ASP A 801 3.55 -41.04 4.14
CA ASP A 801 2.57 -41.58 3.20
C ASP A 801 2.99 -41.34 1.74
N MET A 802 3.58 -40.18 1.44
CA MET A 802 4.05 -39.82 0.12
C MET A 802 5.27 -40.64 -0.28
N ALA A 803 6.24 -40.78 0.64
CA ALA A 803 7.43 -41.61 0.41
C ALA A 803 7.05 -43.08 0.20
N ALA A 804 6.10 -43.61 0.99
CA ALA A 804 5.59 -44.97 0.86
C ALA A 804 4.84 -45.19 -0.48
N ALA A 805 4.02 -44.22 -0.90
CA ALA A 805 3.30 -44.27 -2.17
C ALA A 805 4.22 -44.18 -3.40
N LEU A 806 5.33 -43.43 -3.30
CA LEU A 806 6.35 -43.36 -4.33
C LEU A 806 7.30 -44.58 -4.32
N GLY A 807 7.44 -45.23 -3.17
CA GLY A 807 8.39 -46.34 -2.98
C GLY A 807 9.83 -45.85 -2.83
N VAL A 808 10.03 -44.65 -2.26
CA VAL A 808 11.35 -44.02 -2.09
C VAL A 808 11.77 -43.96 -0.62
N GLY A 809 13.07 -44.09 -0.39
CA GLY A 809 13.74 -43.94 0.90
C GLY A 809 14.67 -42.72 0.95
N VAL A 810 15.36 -42.57 2.07
CA VAL A 810 16.40 -41.53 2.23
C VAL A 810 17.58 -41.83 1.29
N GLY A 811 18.03 -40.82 0.54
CA GLY A 811 19.08 -40.90 -0.47
C GLY A 811 18.58 -41.16 -1.89
N ASP A 812 17.30 -41.53 -2.05
CA ASP A 812 16.68 -41.63 -3.37
C ASP A 812 16.38 -40.25 -3.95
N GLN A 813 16.19 -40.18 -5.26
CA GLN A 813 15.89 -38.93 -5.97
C GLN A 813 14.39 -38.87 -6.28
N VAL A 814 13.80 -37.72 -6.03
CA VAL A 814 12.44 -37.39 -6.49
C VAL A 814 12.47 -36.14 -7.36
N GLU A 815 11.58 -36.10 -8.33
CA GLU A 815 11.43 -34.96 -9.22
C GLU A 815 10.27 -34.09 -8.75
N VAL A 816 10.56 -32.81 -8.51
CA VAL A 816 9.58 -31.78 -8.17
C VAL A 816 9.85 -30.57 -9.05
N PHE A 817 8.84 -30.15 -9.82
CA PHE A 817 8.96 -29.03 -10.75
C PHE A 817 10.12 -29.12 -11.76
N GLY A 818 10.41 -30.32 -12.28
CA GLY A 818 11.50 -30.55 -13.23
C GLY A 818 12.89 -30.57 -12.60
N ARG A 819 12.99 -30.50 -11.27
CA ARG A 819 14.26 -30.58 -10.52
C ARG A 819 14.33 -31.89 -9.76
N ALA A 820 15.42 -32.62 -9.96
CA ALA A 820 15.77 -33.77 -9.14
C ALA A 820 16.24 -33.26 -7.75
N LEU A 821 15.56 -33.73 -6.70
CA LEU A 821 15.83 -33.44 -5.31
C LEU A 821 16.12 -34.75 -4.59
N GLU A 822 17.20 -34.78 -3.81
CA GLU A 822 17.52 -35.92 -2.96
C GLU A 822 16.60 -35.95 -1.74
N VAL A 823 15.99 -37.10 -1.46
CA VAL A 823 15.19 -37.31 -0.24
C VAL A 823 16.13 -37.37 0.95
N ARG A 824 16.24 -36.27 1.68
CA ARG A 824 17.13 -36.16 2.85
C ARG A 824 16.49 -36.73 4.12
N GLY A 825 15.17 -36.66 4.21
CA GLY A 825 14.42 -37.12 5.36
C GLY A 825 12.99 -37.51 5.03
N ILE A 826 12.42 -38.35 5.87
CA ILE A 826 11.01 -38.75 5.83
C ILE A 826 10.37 -38.35 7.16
N ALA A 827 9.29 -37.59 7.10
CA ALA A 827 8.61 -37.03 8.27
C ALA A 827 7.27 -37.72 8.55
N ASP A 828 6.95 -37.90 9.84
CA ASP A 828 5.66 -38.37 10.31
C ASP A 828 4.61 -37.24 10.19
N PRO A 829 3.56 -37.41 9.36
CA PRO A 829 2.53 -36.39 9.18
C PRO A 829 1.77 -36.03 10.46
N GLU A 830 1.58 -36.99 11.38
CA GLU A 830 0.88 -36.73 12.64
C GLU A 830 1.73 -35.81 13.53
N ARG A 831 3.03 -36.11 13.68
CA ARG A 831 3.96 -35.27 14.45
C ARG A 831 4.12 -33.88 13.85
N LEU A 832 4.17 -33.78 12.52
CA LEU A 832 4.19 -32.48 11.83
C LEU A 832 2.90 -31.69 12.08
N GLY A 833 1.75 -32.37 12.08
CA GLY A 833 0.44 -31.77 12.32
C GLY A 833 0.22 -31.29 13.76
N GLU A 834 0.95 -31.86 14.73
CA GLU A 834 0.95 -31.44 16.13
C GLU A 834 1.82 -30.20 16.39
N LEU A 835 2.75 -29.86 15.50
CA LEU A 835 3.57 -28.65 15.64
C LEU A 835 2.68 -27.40 15.57
N ARG A 836 2.79 -26.58 16.59
CA ARG A 836 2.13 -25.28 16.73
C ARG A 836 3.19 -24.23 17.02
N ASP A 837 3.08 -23.06 16.42
CA ASP A 837 3.98 -21.95 16.71
C ASP A 837 3.43 -21.06 17.85
N LEU A 838 4.07 -19.92 18.12
CA LEU A 838 3.70 -18.97 19.16
C LEU A 838 2.29 -18.43 18.99
N ASP A 839 1.72 -18.42 17.79
CA ASP A 839 0.35 -18.00 17.53
C ASP A 839 -0.69 -19.13 17.59
N ASP A 840 -0.29 -20.36 17.95
CA ASP A 840 -1.11 -21.58 17.94
C ASP A 840 -1.58 -22.03 16.54
N GLU A 841 -0.92 -21.57 15.47
CA GLU A 841 -1.20 -22.00 14.10
C GLU A 841 -0.22 -23.09 13.62
N SER A 842 -0.57 -23.76 12.52
CA SER A 842 0.30 -24.73 11.86
C SER A 842 1.38 -24.04 11.03
N LEU A 843 2.55 -24.69 10.88
CA LEU A 843 3.58 -24.24 9.94
C LEU A 843 3.20 -24.48 8.47
N MET A 844 2.22 -25.35 8.22
CA MET A 844 1.80 -25.73 6.87
C MET A 844 1.19 -24.53 6.12
N PRO A 845 1.13 -24.54 4.78
CA PRO A 845 0.46 -23.47 4.05
C PRO A 845 -1.04 -23.36 4.40
N ALA A 846 -1.54 -22.13 4.54
CA ALA A 846 -2.97 -21.87 4.72
C ALA A 846 -3.75 -22.13 3.42
N ASP A 847 -4.92 -22.76 3.55
CA ASP A 847 -5.95 -22.82 2.51
C ASP A 847 -6.90 -21.63 2.66
N PHE A 848 -6.59 -20.55 1.95
CA PHE A 848 -7.38 -19.31 1.97
C PHE A 848 -8.82 -19.50 1.46
N VAL A 849 -9.06 -20.54 0.66
CA VAL A 849 -10.37 -20.81 0.03
C VAL A 849 -11.30 -21.42 1.04
N LEU A 850 -10.84 -22.49 1.70
CA LEU A 850 -11.58 -23.17 2.75
C LEU A 850 -11.79 -22.22 3.93
N SER A 851 -10.75 -21.47 4.32
CA SER A 851 -10.84 -20.46 5.38
C SER A 851 -11.91 -19.40 5.06
N GLY A 852 -11.92 -18.85 3.84
CA GLY A 852 -12.93 -17.87 3.43
C GLY A 852 -14.35 -18.45 3.31
N ALA A 853 -14.50 -19.69 2.83
CA ALA A 853 -15.78 -20.37 2.70
C ALA A 853 -16.41 -20.69 4.07
N GLU A 854 -15.61 -21.13 5.03
CA GLU A 854 -16.06 -21.38 6.41
C GLU A 854 -16.47 -20.08 7.10
N MET A 855 -15.73 -18.98 6.90
CA MET A 855 -16.11 -17.65 7.39
C MET A 855 -17.44 -17.14 6.82
N LEU A 856 -17.71 -17.41 5.54
CA LEU A 856 -18.99 -17.12 4.90
C LEU A 856 -20.14 -17.95 5.51
N GLN A 857 -19.88 -19.21 5.88
CA GLN A 857 -20.87 -20.09 6.52
C GLN A 857 -21.14 -19.71 7.99
N LEU A 858 -20.13 -19.22 8.70
CA LEU A 858 -20.24 -18.76 10.09
C LEU A 858 -20.93 -17.40 10.26
N GLY A 859 -21.40 -16.77 9.17
CA GLY A 859 -22.21 -15.55 9.23
C GLY A 859 -21.41 -14.27 9.54
N ALA A 860 -20.08 -14.31 9.45
CA ALA A 860 -19.18 -13.16 9.66
C ALA A 860 -19.32 -12.05 8.59
N ALA A 861 -20.12 -12.29 7.54
CA ALA A 861 -20.42 -11.31 6.49
C ALA A 861 -21.29 -10.11 6.93
N ARG A 862 -21.67 -9.99 8.22
CA ARG A 862 -22.51 -8.89 8.71
C ARG A 862 -21.79 -7.74 9.41
N ALA A 863 -20.46 -7.73 9.48
CA ALA A 863 -19.71 -6.59 10.02
C ALA A 863 -18.27 -6.51 9.47
N VAL A 864 -18.09 -6.57 8.15
CA VAL A 864 -16.78 -6.27 7.55
C VAL A 864 -16.96 -5.13 6.57
N ASP A 865 -17.02 -3.92 7.11
CA ASP A 865 -16.49 -2.77 6.38
C ASP A 865 -15.00 -3.06 6.16
N ILE A 866 -14.58 -3.17 4.90
CA ILE A 866 -13.18 -3.33 4.45
C ILE A 866 -12.31 -2.09 4.83
N ALA A 867 -12.85 -1.18 5.65
CA ALA A 867 -12.20 0.00 6.18
C ALA A 867 -12.60 0.29 7.66
N GLY A 868 -13.24 -0.67 8.35
CA GLY A 868 -13.64 -0.53 9.76
C GLY A 868 -12.57 -1.05 10.71
N GLU A 869 -12.45 -0.43 11.89
CA GLU A 869 -11.53 -0.81 12.96
C GLU A 869 -11.71 -2.29 13.33
N GLU A 870 -10.74 -3.13 12.94
CA GLU A 870 -10.69 -4.53 13.34
C GLU A 870 -10.50 -4.62 14.86
N ASP A 871 -11.23 -5.53 15.52
CA ASP A 871 -11.00 -5.80 16.95
C ASP A 871 -9.54 -6.28 17.13
N PRO A 872 -8.68 -5.53 17.84
CA PRO A 872 -7.29 -5.89 18.03
C PRO A 872 -7.11 -7.26 18.71
N HIS A 873 -8.14 -7.75 19.41
CA HIS A 873 -8.11 -8.90 20.30
C HIS A 873 -8.34 -10.26 19.63
N GLU A 874 -8.85 -10.33 18.39
CA GLU A 874 -9.13 -11.62 17.74
C GLU A 874 -8.15 -11.92 16.60
N LEU A 875 -7.40 -13.02 16.75
CA LEU A 875 -6.66 -13.66 15.67
C LEU A 875 -7.63 -14.55 14.90
N ARG A 876 -7.65 -14.45 13.57
CA ARG A 876 -8.47 -15.31 12.73
C ARG A 876 -7.73 -16.63 12.55
N PRO A 877 -8.30 -17.78 12.99
CA PRO A 877 -7.71 -19.08 12.70
C PRO A 877 -7.87 -19.38 11.21
N PHE A 878 -6.83 -19.91 10.58
CA PHE A 878 -6.87 -20.36 9.20
C PHE A 878 -6.94 -21.88 9.12
N ILE A 879 -7.63 -22.40 8.11
CA ILE A 879 -7.52 -23.82 7.77
C ILE A 879 -6.19 -23.98 7.04
N HIS A 880 -5.35 -24.90 7.50
CA HIS A 880 -4.08 -25.24 6.89
C HIS A 880 -4.16 -26.56 6.11
N ILE A 881 -3.33 -26.69 5.07
CA ILE A 881 -3.20 -27.93 4.31
C ILE A 881 -2.63 -29.04 5.22
N GLU A 882 -3.21 -30.23 5.12
CA GLU A 882 -2.75 -31.38 5.91
C GLU A 882 -1.29 -31.76 5.56
N PRO A 883 -0.42 -32.05 6.56
CA PRO A 883 0.99 -32.33 6.35
C PRO A 883 1.28 -33.47 5.36
N GLN A 884 0.41 -34.48 5.28
CA GLN A 884 0.52 -35.60 4.34
C GLN A 884 0.55 -35.17 2.85
N HIS A 885 0.07 -33.96 2.54
CA HIS A 885 0.02 -33.41 1.19
C HIS A 885 1.04 -32.28 0.95
N VAL A 886 2.02 -32.07 1.83
CA VAL A 886 2.98 -30.95 1.74
C VAL A 886 4.41 -31.50 1.65
N VAL A 887 5.15 -31.10 0.62
CA VAL A 887 6.60 -31.39 0.52
C VAL A 887 7.37 -30.28 1.19
N ILE A 888 8.37 -30.63 2.00
CA ILE A 888 9.23 -29.65 2.67
C ILE A 888 10.54 -29.54 1.90
N VAL A 889 10.95 -28.32 1.56
CA VAL A 889 12.18 -28.02 0.81
C VAL A 889 12.97 -26.93 1.53
N PRO A 890 14.27 -26.77 1.24
CA PRO A 890 15.04 -25.62 1.70
C PRO A 890 14.41 -24.30 1.23
N TYR A 891 14.50 -23.27 2.07
CA TYR A 891 13.85 -21.98 1.81
C TYR A 891 14.24 -21.38 0.45
N GLN A 892 15.52 -21.41 0.06
CA GLN A 892 15.96 -20.83 -1.21
C GLN A 892 15.39 -21.61 -2.41
N THR A 893 15.37 -22.95 -2.33
CA THR A 893 14.76 -23.82 -3.36
C THR A 893 13.28 -23.50 -3.55
N LEU A 894 12.55 -23.20 -2.48
CA LEU A 894 11.15 -22.75 -2.56
C LEU A 894 11.02 -21.40 -3.29
N ILE A 895 11.83 -20.41 -2.93
CA ILE A 895 11.78 -19.08 -3.53
C ILE A 895 12.10 -19.15 -5.02
N GLU A 896 13.08 -19.96 -5.42
CA GLU A 896 13.42 -20.24 -6.83
C GLU A 896 12.25 -20.89 -7.59
N ALA A 897 11.47 -21.74 -6.93
CA ALA A 897 10.27 -22.35 -7.51
C ALA A 897 9.07 -21.38 -7.62
N GLY A 898 9.19 -20.15 -7.09
CA GLY A 898 8.16 -19.13 -7.10
C GLY A 898 7.34 -19.02 -5.80
N GLY A 899 7.84 -19.58 -4.69
CA GLY A 899 7.23 -19.38 -3.37
C GLY A 899 7.49 -17.99 -2.80
N SER A 900 6.83 -17.67 -1.69
CA SER A 900 6.91 -16.35 -1.04
C SER A 900 7.15 -16.45 0.46
N LEU A 901 7.88 -15.49 1.04
CA LEU A 901 8.06 -15.35 2.50
C LEU A 901 6.72 -15.09 3.22
N ARG A 902 6.48 -15.79 4.33
CA ARG A 902 5.23 -15.73 5.11
C ARG A 902 5.46 -15.36 6.57
N SER A 903 6.52 -15.89 7.16
CA SER A 903 6.86 -15.57 8.54
C SER A 903 8.36 -15.66 8.79
N VAL A 904 8.78 -14.96 9.83
CA VAL A 904 10.14 -15.02 10.38
C VAL A 904 10.01 -15.34 11.87
N ALA A 905 10.64 -16.43 12.29
CA ALA A 905 10.68 -16.85 13.69
C ALA A 905 12.08 -16.67 14.24
N VAL A 906 12.20 -16.28 15.51
CA VAL A 906 13.49 -16.17 16.21
C VAL A 906 13.38 -16.82 17.58
N ARG A 907 14.22 -17.83 17.85
CA ARG A 907 14.36 -18.43 19.18
C ARG A 907 15.53 -17.80 19.91
N PHE A 908 15.27 -17.23 21.09
CA PHE A 908 16.29 -16.66 21.94
C PHE A 908 16.97 -17.75 22.79
N PRO A 909 18.31 -17.80 22.84
CA PRO A 909 19.04 -18.59 23.83
C PRO A 909 18.72 -18.10 25.24
N GLY A 910 18.80 -19.00 26.24
CA GLY A 910 18.41 -18.70 27.63
C GLY A 910 19.19 -17.56 28.33
N GLU A 911 20.29 -17.09 27.76
CA GLU A 911 21.09 -15.96 28.27
C GLU A 911 20.71 -14.60 27.67
N THR A 912 19.84 -14.57 26.66
CA THR A 912 19.48 -13.34 25.94
C THR A 912 18.31 -12.63 26.61
N ASP A 913 18.43 -11.31 26.81
CA ASP A 913 17.30 -10.48 27.28
C ASP A 913 16.30 -10.23 26.13
N GLY A 914 15.50 -11.26 25.84
CA GLY A 914 14.50 -11.23 24.77
C GLY A 914 13.42 -10.17 25.00
N GLN A 915 13.08 -9.87 26.26
CA GLN A 915 12.08 -8.84 26.56
C GLN A 915 12.59 -7.45 26.17
N ALA A 916 13.81 -7.10 26.52
CA ALA A 916 14.39 -5.82 26.13
C ALA A 916 14.51 -5.68 24.61
N LEU A 917 14.90 -6.75 23.90
CA LEU A 917 14.98 -6.75 22.43
C LEU A 917 13.63 -6.55 21.76
N VAL A 918 12.59 -7.22 22.27
CA VAL A 918 11.21 -7.10 21.78
C VAL A 918 10.66 -5.70 22.03
N GLU A 919 10.83 -5.19 23.24
CA GLU A 919 10.40 -3.83 23.60
C GLU A 919 11.12 -2.80 22.71
N ASP A 920 12.43 -2.94 22.52
CA ASP A 920 13.22 -2.08 21.63
C ASP A 920 12.73 -2.13 20.18
N TYR A 921 12.32 -3.29 19.67
CA TYR A 921 11.75 -3.41 18.32
C TYR A 921 10.36 -2.74 18.21
N LEU A 922 9.49 -2.94 19.20
CA LEU A 922 8.14 -2.37 19.25
C LEU A 922 8.13 -0.85 19.52
N THR A 923 9.22 -0.28 20.04
CA THR A 923 9.38 1.18 20.11
C THR A 923 9.45 1.83 18.73
N ARG A 924 9.72 1.09 17.65
CA ARG A 924 9.90 1.66 16.31
C ARG A 924 9.01 1.05 15.23
N VAL A 925 8.56 -0.20 15.39
CA VAL A 925 7.69 -0.89 14.43
C VAL A 925 6.25 -0.99 14.93
N ALA A 926 5.28 -0.90 14.02
CA ALA A 926 3.85 -1.14 14.19
C ALA A 926 3.41 -2.45 13.54
N VAL A 927 4.11 -3.53 13.91
CA VAL A 927 3.72 -4.91 13.60
C VAL A 927 3.18 -5.58 14.86
N THR A 928 2.33 -6.60 14.66
CA THR A 928 2.00 -7.54 15.72
C THR A 928 3.15 -8.53 15.87
N LEU A 929 3.67 -8.66 17.09
CA LEU A 929 4.65 -9.69 17.44
C LEU A 929 3.99 -10.69 18.38
N PHE A 930 4.20 -11.97 18.10
CA PHE A 930 3.90 -13.02 19.08
C PHE A 930 5.18 -13.31 19.84
N VAL A 931 5.14 -13.16 21.15
CA VAL A 931 6.32 -13.24 22.01
C VAL A 931 6.15 -14.40 22.97
N GLY A 932 7.00 -15.40 22.83
CA GLY A 932 7.11 -16.52 23.76
C GLY A 932 8.10 -16.20 24.88
N SER A 933 7.65 -16.31 26.12
CA SER A 933 8.50 -16.15 27.29
C SER A 933 9.14 -17.48 27.72
N PRO A 934 10.29 -17.46 28.42
CA PRO A 934 10.93 -18.68 28.95
C PRO A 934 10.06 -19.51 29.90
N ASP A 935 9.01 -18.92 30.47
CA ASP A 935 8.03 -19.58 31.32
C ASP A 935 6.82 -20.16 30.55
N GLY A 936 6.91 -20.20 29.23
CA GLY A 936 5.91 -20.78 28.34
C GLY A 936 4.71 -19.88 28.07
N ARG A 937 4.68 -18.63 28.56
CA ARG A 937 3.59 -17.69 28.27
C ARG A 937 3.76 -17.07 26.89
N VAL A 938 2.66 -16.94 26.13
CA VAL A 938 2.65 -16.13 24.90
C VAL A 938 1.90 -14.83 25.10
N THR A 939 2.49 -13.75 24.61
CA THR A 939 1.84 -12.44 24.54
C THR A 939 1.88 -11.94 23.11
N ALA A 940 0.71 -11.56 22.57
CA ALA A 940 0.63 -10.75 21.37
C ALA A 940 0.86 -9.29 21.76
N LEU A 941 1.90 -8.69 21.23
CA LEU A 941 2.23 -7.29 21.44
C LEU A 941 1.94 -6.51 20.14
N SER A 942 1.19 -5.42 20.27
CA SER A 942 0.96 -4.47 19.18
C SER A 942 1.19 -3.06 19.67
N SER A 943 1.88 -2.25 18.86
CA SER A 943 2.02 -0.81 19.11
C SER A 943 0.85 0.01 18.51
N VAL A 944 -0.12 -0.66 17.86
CA VAL A 944 -1.33 -0.06 17.26
C VAL A 944 -2.50 -0.18 18.25
N GLY A 945 -3.11 0.95 18.62
CA GLY A 945 -4.54 0.95 19.01
C GLY A 945 -4.96 1.14 20.47
N LEU A 946 -4.16 1.71 21.39
CA LEU A 946 -4.67 1.97 22.76
C LEU A 946 -4.56 3.40 23.29
N THR A 947 -4.11 4.36 22.49
CA THR A 947 -3.95 5.74 22.97
C THR A 947 -5.26 6.51 23.13
N ALA A 948 -6.39 6.04 22.59
CA ALA A 948 -7.65 6.79 22.62
C ALA A 948 -8.64 6.40 23.74
N VAL A 949 -8.68 5.13 24.18
CA VAL A 949 -9.82 4.62 25.00
C VAL A 949 -9.62 4.79 26.51
N GLN A 950 -8.39 4.76 27.03
CA GLN A 950 -8.17 4.80 28.49
C GLN A 950 -8.30 6.20 29.12
N GLY A 951 -8.17 7.28 28.35
CA GLY A 951 -8.30 8.66 28.86
C GLY A 951 -9.74 9.06 29.22
N LEU A 952 -10.73 8.56 28.46
CA LEU A 952 -12.15 8.86 28.69
C LEU A 952 -12.69 8.27 30.01
N GLY A 953 -12.18 7.10 30.42
CA GLY A 953 -12.56 6.46 31.68
C GLY A 953 -12.19 7.29 32.92
N VAL A 954 -11.02 7.95 32.88
CA VAL A 954 -10.56 8.83 33.97
C VAL A 954 -11.41 10.11 34.06
N LEU A 955 -11.93 10.60 32.92
CA LEU A 955 -12.78 11.80 32.86
C LEU A 955 -14.25 11.53 33.24
N ALA A 956 -14.70 10.28 33.20
CA ALA A 956 -16.09 9.92 33.48
C ALA A 956 -16.52 10.31 34.90
N ILE A 957 -15.66 10.09 35.91
CA ILE A 957 -15.97 10.41 37.31
C ILE A 957 -16.05 11.93 37.54
N PRO A 958 -15.03 12.75 37.18
CA PRO A 958 -15.13 14.21 37.28
C PRO A 958 -16.30 14.79 36.47
N ALA A 959 -16.56 14.29 35.27
CA ALA A 959 -17.69 14.75 34.44
C ALA A 959 -19.04 14.42 35.08
N LEU A 960 -19.19 13.26 35.72
CA LEU A 960 -20.40 12.90 36.45
C LEU A 960 -20.62 13.81 37.67
N VAL A 961 -19.55 14.07 38.44
CA VAL A 961 -19.60 15.01 39.57
C VAL A 961 -19.97 16.41 39.08
N ALA A 962 -19.38 16.86 37.98
CA ALA A 962 -19.72 18.09 37.30
C ALA A 962 -21.20 18.16 36.94
N ALA A 963 -21.72 17.11 36.30
CA ALA A 963 -23.13 17.02 35.93
C ALA A 963 -24.07 17.10 37.13
N LEU A 964 -23.76 16.42 38.23
CA LEU A 964 -24.57 16.47 39.45
C LEU A 964 -24.55 17.86 40.10
N ILE A 965 -23.40 18.53 40.13
CA ILE A 965 -23.27 19.90 40.67
C ILE A 965 -24.10 20.88 39.83
N VAL A 966 -23.96 20.82 38.49
CA VAL A 966 -24.70 21.68 37.56
C VAL A 966 -26.21 21.41 37.66
N LEU A 967 -26.61 20.14 37.66
CA LEU A 967 -28.01 19.75 37.78
C LEU A 967 -28.63 20.31 39.07
N ASN A 968 -27.94 20.18 40.21
CA ASN A 968 -28.42 20.71 41.48
C ASN A 968 -28.55 22.25 41.45
N ALA A 969 -27.56 22.94 40.88
CA ALA A 969 -27.59 24.41 40.76
C ALA A 969 -28.72 24.90 39.83
N MET A 970 -28.91 24.26 38.68
CA MET A 970 -29.92 24.62 37.69
C MET A 970 -31.34 24.25 38.15
N MET A 971 -31.55 23.07 38.72
CA MET A 971 -32.84 22.70 39.32
C MET A 971 -33.23 23.66 40.43
N GLY A 972 -32.29 24.01 41.32
CA GLY A 972 -32.51 25.00 42.37
C GLY A 972 -32.97 26.35 41.80
N ALA A 973 -32.33 26.82 40.72
CA ALA A 973 -32.68 28.06 40.05
C ALA A 973 -34.08 28.05 39.43
N VAL A 974 -34.55 26.90 38.91
CA VAL A 974 -35.90 26.73 38.34
C VAL A 974 -36.96 26.64 39.45
N TYR A 975 -36.73 25.83 40.50
CA TYR A 975 -37.68 25.63 41.59
C TYR A 975 -38.04 26.93 42.31
N GLU A 976 -37.06 27.79 42.56
CA GLU A 976 -37.27 29.08 43.21
C GLU A 976 -38.05 30.08 42.34
N ARG A 977 -38.21 29.79 41.03
CA ARG A 977 -38.90 30.65 40.06
C ARG A 977 -40.21 30.06 39.53
N LEU A 978 -40.70 28.97 40.13
CA LEU A 978 -42.01 28.39 39.77
C LEU A 978 -43.17 29.40 39.84
N ARG A 979 -43.14 30.31 40.83
CA ARG A 979 -44.14 31.39 40.94
C ARG A 979 -44.04 32.39 39.78
N GLU A 980 -42.83 32.71 39.33
CA GLU A 980 -42.59 33.63 38.21
C GLU A 980 -43.01 32.99 36.88
N ILE A 981 -42.72 31.69 36.70
CA ILE A 981 -43.20 30.89 35.56
C ILE A 981 -44.74 30.93 35.49
N GLY A 982 -45.42 30.76 36.63
CA GLY A 982 -46.87 30.86 36.74
C GLY A 982 -47.42 32.25 36.37
N ILE A 983 -46.72 33.32 36.76
CA ILE A 983 -47.08 34.70 36.39
C ILE A 983 -46.90 34.92 34.89
N TYR A 984 -45.77 34.52 34.31
CA TYR A 984 -45.51 34.67 32.87
C TYR A 984 -46.51 33.88 32.01
N SER A 985 -46.87 32.67 32.44
CA SER A 985 -47.92 31.86 31.81
C SER A 985 -49.30 32.53 31.90
N SER A 986 -49.63 33.12 33.05
CA SER A 986 -50.89 33.84 33.27
C SER A 986 -51.01 35.14 32.46
N VAL A 987 -49.88 35.77 32.11
CA VAL A 987 -49.80 36.97 31.25
C VAL A 987 -49.82 36.60 29.76
N GLY A 988 -49.86 35.31 29.42
CA GLY A 988 -50.03 34.81 28.05
C GLY A 988 -48.74 34.48 27.32
N LEU A 989 -47.60 34.32 28.01
CA LEU A 989 -46.38 33.81 27.37
C LEU A 989 -46.53 32.31 27.06
N ALA A 990 -46.25 31.94 25.80
CA ALA A 990 -46.25 30.55 25.39
C ALA A 990 -45.19 29.74 26.18
N PRO A 991 -45.45 28.45 26.52
CA PRO A 991 -44.50 27.62 27.26
C PRO A 991 -43.10 27.56 26.63
N LEU A 992 -43.01 27.57 25.30
CA LEU A 992 -41.75 27.62 24.57
C LEU A 992 -40.96 28.92 24.84
N HIS A 993 -41.62 30.07 24.92
CA HIS A 993 -40.96 31.35 25.23
C HIS A 993 -40.49 31.38 26.69
N ILE A 994 -41.23 30.75 27.60
CA ILE A 994 -40.81 30.60 29.00
C ILE A 994 -39.59 29.68 29.10
N ALA A 995 -39.59 28.54 28.39
CA ALA A 995 -38.42 27.66 28.32
C ALA A 995 -37.19 28.40 27.75
N LEU A 996 -37.39 29.23 26.72
CA LEU A 996 -36.32 30.01 26.10
C LEU A 996 -35.68 31.03 27.06
N LEU A 997 -36.40 31.53 28.08
CA LEU A 997 -35.82 32.36 29.14
C LEU A 997 -34.75 31.60 29.92
N PHE A 998 -35.04 30.35 30.30
CA PHE A 998 -34.11 29.50 31.06
C PHE A 998 -32.96 28.99 30.20
N VAL A 999 -33.24 28.63 28.93
CA VAL A 999 -32.20 28.30 27.95
C VAL A 999 -31.26 29.48 27.74
N ALA A 1000 -31.76 30.72 27.72
CA ALA A 1000 -30.91 31.90 27.63
C ALA A 1000 -29.99 32.05 28.85
N GLU A 1001 -30.49 31.81 30.06
CA GLU A 1001 -29.66 31.83 31.28
C GLU A 1001 -28.61 30.71 31.25
N ALA A 1002 -29.00 29.50 30.86
CA ALA A 1002 -28.09 28.36 30.69
C ALA A 1002 -26.99 28.64 29.64
N CYS A 1003 -27.34 29.20 28.48
CA CYS A 1003 -26.37 29.59 27.44
C CYS A 1003 -25.34 30.61 27.95
N VAL A 1004 -25.78 31.62 28.70
CA VAL A 1004 -24.90 32.64 29.28
C VAL A 1004 -23.94 32.01 30.29
N TYR A 1005 -24.47 31.16 31.17
CA TYR A 1005 -23.68 30.43 32.16
C TYR A 1005 -22.67 29.47 31.53
N ALA A 1006 -23.09 28.73 30.50
CA ALA A 1006 -22.25 27.82 29.74
C ALA A 1006 -21.10 28.58 29.07
N VAL A 1007 -21.39 29.62 28.28
CA VAL A 1007 -20.37 30.36 27.54
C VAL A 1007 -19.43 31.14 28.47
N LEU A 1008 -19.96 31.90 29.43
CA LEU A 1008 -19.12 32.69 30.35
C LEU A 1008 -18.35 31.81 31.33
N GLY A 1009 -19.00 30.77 31.88
CA GLY A 1009 -18.37 29.83 32.82
C GLY A 1009 -17.24 29.05 32.16
N THR A 1010 -17.44 28.58 30.92
CA THR A 1010 -16.40 27.89 30.15
C THR A 1010 -15.26 28.83 29.77
N THR A 1011 -15.57 30.05 29.30
CA THR A 1011 -14.53 31.04 28.92
C THR A 1011 -13.69 31.46 30.12
N LEU A 1012 -14.32 31.82 31.25
CA LEU A 1012 -13.60 32.21 32.46
C LEU A 1012 -12.85 31.03 33.08
N GLY A 1013 -13.44 29.83 33.08
CA GLY A 1013 -12.80 28.63 33.62
C GLY A 1013 -11.56 28.24 32.83
N TYR A 1014 -11.62 28.36 31.50
CA TYR A 1014 -10.47 28.19 30.62
C TYR A 1014 -9.37 29.22 30.90
N LEU A 1015 -9.71 30.52 30.93
CA LEU A 1015 -8.74 31.60 31.20
C LEU A 1015 -8.09 31.45 32.58
N LEU A 1016 -8.86 31.04 33.59
CA LEU A 1016 -8.36 30.80 34.94
C LEU A 1016 -7.43 29.59 34.97
N GLY A 1017 -7.78 28.50 34.29
CA GLY A 1017 -6.94 27.31 34.22
C GLY A 1017 -5.60 27.56 33.53
N GLN A 1018 -5.64 28.21 32.37
CA GLN A 1018 -4.43 28.54 31.64
C GLN A 1018 -3.58 29.59 32.38
N GLY A 1019 -4.23 30.61 32.97
CA GLY A 1019 -3.54 31.68 33.69
C GLY A 1019 -2.86 31.18 34.96
N LEU A 1020 -3.55 30.35 35.75
CA LEU A 1020 -2.97 29.71 36.92
C LEU A 1020 -1.84 28.75 36.52
N GLY A 1021 -2.01 28.03 35.41
CA GLY A 1021 -0.99 27.15 34.86
C GLY A 1021 0.31 27.87 34.53
N ARG A 1022 0.24 28.99 33.81
CA ARG A 1022 1.41 29.81 33.46
C ARG A 1022 2.12 30.36 34.71
N VAL A 1023 1.36 30.77 35.73
CA VAL A 1023 1.93 31.25 37.01
C VAL A 1023 2.64 30.12 37.76
N LEU A 1024 2.02 28.94 37.85
CA LEU A 1024 2.60 27.78 38.52
C LEU A 1024 3.87 27.27 37.82
N LEU A 1025 3.92 27.34 36.48
CA LEU A 1025 5.13 27.04 35.70
C LEU A 1025 6.24 28.04 35.97
N GLY A 1026 5.94 29.35 35.93
CA GLY A 1026 6.93 30.41 36.17
C GLY A 1026 7.54 30.39 37.58
N LEU A 1027 6.82 29.84 38.57
CA LEU A 1027 7.29 29.67 39.95
C LEU A 1027 8.05 28.35 40.18
N GLY A 1028 8.14 27.47 39.18
CA GLY A 1028 8.81 26.16 39.31
C GLY A 1028 8.12 25.19 40.27
N LEU A 1029 6.84 25.44 40.61
CA LEU A 1029 6.07 24.65 41.59
C LEU A 1029 5.49 23.35 40.98
N LEU A 1030 5.58 23.19 39.66
CA LEU A 1030 5.05 22.06 38.90
C LEU A 1030 6.11 20.98 38.62
N GLN A 1031 6.88 20.56 39.63
CA GLN A 1031 7.90 19.51 39.49
C GLN A 1031 7.26 18.17 39.07
N GLY A 1032 7.12 17.94 37.76
CA GLY A 1032 6.54 16.73 37.16
C GLY A 1032 5.07 16.83 36.75
N LEU A 1033 4.39 17.97 36.96
CA LEU A 1033 3.02 18.18 36.49
C LEU A 1033 3.04 18.99 35.19
N THR A 1034 2.94 18.30 34.05
CA THR A 1034 2.78 18.94 32.74
C THR A 1034 1.31 19.33 32.57
N LEU A 1035 1.01 20.63 32.46
CA LEU A 1035 -0.31 21.06 32.01
C LEU A 1035 -0.41 20.77 30.52
N ASN A 1036 -1.21 19.76 30.16
CA ASN A 1036 -1.46 19.42 28.78
C ASN A 1036 -2.28 20.56 28.18
N TYR A 1037 -1.64 21.33 27.30
CA TYR A 1037 -2.29 22.36 26.50
C TYR A 1037 -3.13 21.75 25.37
N SER A 1038 -3.27 20.41 25.33
CA SER A 1038 -4.06 19.70 24.33
C SER A 1038 -5.46 20.28 24.24
N SER A 1039 -5.71 20.90 23.10
CA SER A 1039 -6.87 21.71 22.91
C SER A 1039 -8.10 20.87 22.63
N LEU A 1040 -7.96 19.72 21.96
CA LEU A 1040 -9.09 18.83 21.69
C LEU A 1040 -9.70 18.26 22.96
N ALA A 1041 -8.88 17.88 23.94
CA ALA A 1041 -9.39 17.45 25.25
C ALA A 1041 -10.03 18.62 26.02
N ALA A 1042 -9.43 19.82 25.94
CA ALA A 1042 -9.99 21.03 26.53
C ALA A 1042 -11.31 21.47 25.86
N ILE A 1043 -11.42 21.33 24.53
CA ILE A 1043 -12.63 21.57 23.73
C ILE A 1043 -13.69 20.53 24.10
N GLY A 1044 -13.32 19.25 24.19
CA GLY A 1044 -14.22 18.18 24.61
C GLY A 1044 -14.77 18.42 26.02
N ALA A 1045 -13.90 18.81 26.96
CA ALA A 1045 -14.30 19.19 28.32
C ALA A 1045 -15.20 20.44 28.34
N ALA A 1046 -14.85 21.47 27.55
CA ALA A 1046 -15.66 22.68 27.39
C ALA A 1046 -17.06 22.36 26.85
N LEU A 1047 -17.15 21.58 25.77
CA LEU A 1047 -18.41 21.14 25.16
C LEU A 1047 -19.20 20.23 26.09
N ALA A 1048 -18.54 19.35 26.85
CA ALA A 1048 -19.21 18.52 27.86
C ALA A 1048 -19.83 19.37 28.96
N VAL A 1049 -19.10 20.36 29.49
CA VAL A 1049 -19.65 21.30 30.49
C VAL A 1049 -20.80 22.12 29.89
N MET A 1050 -20.63 22.66 28.68
CA MET A 1050 -21.70 23.41 28.01
C MET A 1050 -22.94 22.53 27.77
N GLY A 1051 -22.76 21.29 27.33
CA GLY A 1051 -23.85 20.33 27.08
C GLY A 1051 -24.52 19.81 28.35
N VAL A 1052 -23.83 19.81 29.49
CA VAL A 1052 -24.41 19.49 30.80
C VAL A 1052 -25.22 20.67 31.37
N VAL A 1053 -24.84 21.90 31.03
CA VAL A 1053 -25.53 23.12 31.48
C VAL A 1053 -26.79 23.40 30.66
N LEU A 1054 -26.73 23.16 29.34
CA LEU A 1054 -27.85 23.30 28.40
C LEU A 1054 -28.87 22.18 28.55
#